data_AF-A0AAV5XI26-F1
#
_entry.id   AF-A0AAV5XI26-F1
#
_cell.length_a   1.000
_cell.length_b   1.000
_cell.length_c   1.000
_cell.angle_alpha   90.00
_cell.angle_beta   90.00
_cell.angle_gamma   90.00
#
_symmetry.space_group_name_H-M   'P 1'
#
loop_
_entity.id
_entity.type
_entity.pdbx_description
1 polymer ?
#
loop_
_entity_poly.entity_id
_entity_poly.type
_entity_poly.pdbx_seq_one_letter_code
_entity_poly.pdbx_strand_id
1 'polypeptide(L)'
;MLRVLTGALLIALTLDVGTSLAGGSHDSIGDLTRQLAGLNVEAQRGDAETRNRALDALVKVAAARQQRLAASIADHPEVVLRHALSAKMRASLPSAVQGYIEEQLTTEGDLEVLHEDGPAGSRYHYFLNWASGRLALHFAADEPVLQTGDRVRISGVRVQQAMAVGSGTSQVTVLALASPSTFGAQKAALILVNFQDKPSQTWVTPSQAYDIVFGTGSTSVTNFYLEASYQQAWLTGDVYGVYTIPVNSTSCDTSSIALYAQQAATAQAGATKMATYTRFIFAFPSNACGWWGLGSVGGYPSQAWINGSFQNGVVAHEVGHNFGLYHSHALECGASTIGSSCSNVEYGDVLDVMGSSSPPKHFNAVQKELLGWLNYGSSPPITTVQSSGVYTIDPYESVGSNPKALKVKTPSGDWYYVEYRQAIGFDASAVSSSANVKNGVVLHLWSQQNPNGIYLLDMTPSTDSWSDPALDLNMTFTDSAAGISFVPAWINGTAGVTVTVGGGGGSTCTRKSPTVTVSPAQQQGAPGTTLNYSVSITNNDTGCAASSFTQQATAPGGWTASFTAATLTIAPGAKASTTLQVKSSAFTSDGAYTISVSSLNQQAALPTDGTSASSTSAYAGTATATYDVATTGGGVFSDDFGRPDGPLGNGWSMNGGLTIQTGEVRNAPTRSMQSAVQAGLIGASQSVTASFASIDNNTNPWFGVILRWKDASNYYMCYRRTGGSNVVRISKVVNGVETILKSTSVSKQPKNIFFTLNCQAQGTTLTFSVNGVTRLSLTDGTFASGAVGMTMGYLSGAGTAYPHRADNFSAIVH
;
A
#
# COMPACT_ATOMS: atom_id res chain seq x y z
N MET A 1 6.07 -49.15 30.03
CA MET A 1 5.65 -48.96 28.63
C MET A 1 5.99 -47.52 28.24
N LEU A 2 6.65 -47.39 27.10
CA LEU A 2 7.40 -46.25 26.58
C LEU A 2 6.47 -45.23 25.88
N ARG A 3 6.64 -43.92 26.09
CA ARG A 3 6.38 -42.81 25.12
C ARG A 3 6.76 -41.45 25.74
N VAL A 4 7.95 -40.93 25.41
CA VAL A 4 8.22 -39.75 24.54
C VAL A 4 7.63 -38.44 25.06
N LEU A 5 8.46 -37.69 25.79
CA LEU A 5 8.36 -36.25 26.03
C LEU A 5 9.52 -35.57 25.29
N THR A 6 9.22 -34.84 24.22
CA THR A 6 10.17 -33.94 23.56
C THR A 6 9.94 -32.53 24.11
N GLY A 7 10.75 -32.13 25.09
CA GLY A 7 10.90 -30.73 25.50
C GLY A 7 11.92 -30.04 24.58
N ALA A 8 11.49 -29.00 23.87
CA ALA A 8 12.38 -28.12 23.12
C ALA A 8 13.04 -27.15 24.11
N LEU A 9 14.31 -27.41 24.43
CA LEU A 9 15.19 -26.54 25.18
C LEU A 9 15.68 -25.43 24.23
N LEU A 10 15.13 -24.21 24.36
CA LEU A 10 15.68 -23.03 23.69
C LEU A 10 17.02 -22.67 24.36
N ILE A 11 18.13 -23.05 23.74
CA ILE A 11 19.45 -22.52 24.09
C ILE A 11 19.55 -21.13 23.44
N ALA A 12 19.37 -20.10 24.25
CA ALA A 12 19.74 -18.74 23.88
C ALA A 12 21.27 -18.65 23.79
N LEU A 13 21.82 -18.83 22.59
CA LEU A 13 23.17 -18.40 22.28
C LEU A 13 23.12 -16.89 22.03
N THR A 14 23.29 -16.11 23.09
CA THR A 14 23.70 -14.71 23.00
C THR A 14 25.14 -14.68 22.51
N LEU A 15 25.36 -14.50 21.21
CA LEU A 15 26.63 -14.00 20.72
C LEU A 15 26.70 -12.51 21.07
N ASP A 16 27.44 -12.24 22.13
CA ASP A 16 27.91 -10.93 22.50
C ASP A 16 28.90 -10.46 21.42
N VAL A 17 28.47 -9.54 20.55
CA VAL A 17 29.37 -8.80 19.64
C VAL A 17 29.26 -7.33 19.99
N GLY A 18 29.79 -6.99 21.16
CA GLY A 18 30.19 -5.63 21.49
C GLY A 18 31.48 -5.26 20.75
N THR A 19 31.39 -4.19 19.97
CA THR A 19 32.50 -3.32 19.51
C THR A 19 33.49 -3.85 18.45
N SER A 20 33.16 -3.62 17.17
CA SER A 20 34.06 -2.98 16.18
C SER A 20 33.41 -2.86 14.80
N LEU A 21 32.45 -1.95 14.62
CA LEU A 21 32.10 -1.43 13.29
C LEU A 21 31.83 0.08 13.37
N ALA A 22 32.86 0.83 13.78
CA ALA A 22 32.98 2.23 13.41
C ALA A 22 33.54 2.28 11.97
N GLY A 23 32.66 2.44 10.99
CA GLY A 23 33.03 2.65 9.57
C GLY A 23 32.41 1.62 8.61
N GLY A 24 31.16 1.82 8.23
CA GLY A 24 30.51 1.12 7.11
C GLY A 24 29.29 1.92 6.65
N SER A 25 29.16 2.16 5.35
CA SER A 25 28.09 2.98 4.76
C SER A 25 26.70 2.59 5.27
N HIS A 26 25.86 3.59 5.55
CA HIS A 26 24.42 3.38 5.73
C HIS A 26 23.80 3.07 4.36
N ASP A 27 24.06 1.88 3.82
CA ASP A 27 23.51 1.46 2.53
C ASP A 27 21.98 1.51 2.58
N SER A 28 21.38 2.20 1.61
CA SER A 28 19.93 2.29 1.49
C SER A 28 19.33 0.93 1.09
N ILE A 29 18.02 0.73 1.30
CA ILE A 29 17.32 -0.48 0.80
C ILE A 29 17.55 -0.65 -0.71
N GLY A 30 17.61 0.45 -1.46
CA GLY A 30 17.91 0.45 -2.89
C GLY A 30 19.34 -0.01 -3.20
N ASP A 31 20.34 0.42 -2.43
CA ASP A 31 21.73 -0.02 -2.59
C ASP A 31 21.87 -1.51 -2.31
N LEU A 32 21.30 -1.98 -1.19
CA LEU A 32 21.29 -3.38 -0.82
C LEU A 32 20.56 -4.25 -1.85
N THR A 33 19.49 -3.73 -2.46
CA THR A 33 18.79 -4.43 -3.55
C THR A 33 19.66 -4.58 -4.79
N ARG A 34 20.42 -3.54 -5.17
CA ARG A 34 21.38 -3.61 -6.28
C ARG A 34 22.52 -4.57 -5.99
N GLN A 35 23.08 -4.54 -4.77
CA GLN A 35 24.12 -5.48 -4.34
C GLN A 35 23.61 -6.92 -4.36
N LEU A 36 22.41 -7.18 -3.84
CA LEU A 36 21.77 -8.50 -3.84
C LEU A 36 21.63 -9.04 -5.28
N ALA A 37 21.14 -8.20 -6.20
CA ALA A 37 20.99 -8.58 -7.60
C ALA A 37 22.36 -8.88 -8.27
N GLY A 38 23.37 -8.05 -8.02
CA GLY A 38 24.72 -8.24 -8.55
C GLY A 38 25.35 -9.55 -8.06
N LEU A 39 25.32 -9.78 -6.76
CA LEU A 39 25.86 -11.01 -6.15
C LEU A 39 25.09 -12.26 -6.58
N ASN A 40 23.79 -12.16 -6.86
CA ASN A 40 23.02 -13.27 -7.41
C ASN A 40 23.53 -13.70 -8.79
N VAL A 41 23.83 -12.72 -9.65
CA VAL A 41 24.43 -12.98 -10.97
C VAL A 41 25.82 -13.61 -10.82
N GLU A 42 26.64 -13.13 -9.88
CA GLU A 42 27.95 -13.71 -9.60
C GLU A 42 27.86 -15.15 -9.08
N ALA A 43 26.93 -15.45 -8.17
CA ALA A 43 26.70 -16.80 -7.66
C ALA A 43 26.26 -17.78 -8.78
N GLN A 44 25.46 -17.31 -9.72
CA GLN A 44 24.99 -18.12 -10.85
C GLN A 44 26.08 -18.37 -11.90
N ARG A 45 26.92 -17.36 -12.19
CA ARG A 45 27.88 -17.39 -13.31
C ARG A 45 29.33 -17.71 -12.91
N GLY A 46 29.67 -17.59 -11.63
CA GLY A 46 31.02 -17.79 -11.12
C GLY A 46 31.48 -19.25 -11.11
N ASP A 47 32.80 -19.45 -11.08
CA ASP A 47 33.41 -20.74 -10.74
C ASP A 47 33.11 -21.12 -9.28
N ALA A 48 33.54 -22.31 -8.84
CA ALA A 48 33.17 -22.83 -7.52
C ALA A 48 33.59 -21.90 -6.37
N GLU A 49 34.76 -21.27 -6.45
CA GLU A 49 35.27 -20.37 -5.42
C GLU A 49 34.53 -19.02 -5.42
N THR A 50 34.29 -18.46 -6.60
CA THR A 50 33.53 -17.20 -6.76
C THR A 50 32.08 -17.40 -6.35
N ARG A 51 31.47 -18.53 -6.70
CA ARG A 51 30.12 -18.89 -6.27
C ARG A 51 30.01 -18.97 -4.77
N ASN A 52 30.93 -19.65 -4.09
CA ASN A 52 30.90 -19.78 -2.63
C ASN A 52 31.05 -18.41 -1.95
N ARG A 53 31.98 -17.58 -2.41
CA ARG A 53 32.14 -16.21 -1.88
C ARG A 53 30.90 -15.34 -2.13
N ALA A 54 30.31 -15.43 -3.32
CA ALA A 54 29.10 -14.70 -3.67
C ALA A 54 27.89 -15.16 -2.84
N LEU A 55 27.76 -16.46 -2.55
CA LEU A 55 26.72 -17.00 -1.67
C LEU A 55 26.85 -16.47 -0.23
N ASP A 56 28.05 -16.45 0.33
CA ASP A 56 28.29 -15.87 1.67
C ASP A 56 27.96 -14.37 1.72
N ALA A 57 28.33 -13.63 0.67
CA ALA A 57 28.00 -12.21 0.56
C ALA A 57 26.49 -11.98 0.37
N LEU A 58 25.82 -12.82 -0.44
CA LEU A 58 24.38 -12.79 -0.66
C LEU A 58 23.61 -12.91 0.66
N VAL A 59 23.99 -13.85 1.52
CA VAL A 59 23.37 -14.04 2.83
C VAL A 59 23.50 -12.77 3.68
N LYS A 60 24.69 -12.16 3.72
CA LYS A 60 24.94 -10.92 4.48
C LYS A 60 24.10 -9.74 3.95
N VAL A 61 24.08 -9.55 2.63
CA VAL A 61 23.32 -8.46 2.00
C VAL A 61 21.82 -8.68 2.14
N ALA A 62 21.34 -9.92 1.97
CA ALA A 62 19.93 -10.25 2.17
C ALA A 62 19.49 -10.00 3.63
N ALA A 63 20.30 -10.42 4.60
CA ALA A 63 20.03 -10.16 6.02
C ALA A 63 20.03 -8.66 6.35
N ALA A 64 21.00 -7.90 5.85
CA ALA A 64 21.05 -6.45 6.04
C ALA A 64 19.82 -5.76 5.40
N ARG A 65 19.41 -6.21 4.21
CA ARG A 65 18.21 -5.70 3.53
C ARG A 65 16.94 -6.02 4.30
N GLN A 66 16.80 -7.24 4.79
CA GLN A 66 15.66 -7.64 5.62
C GLN A 66 15.56 -6.78 6.89
N GLN A 67 16.68 -6.53 7.57
CA GLN A 67 16.73 -5.66 8.75
C GLN A 67 16.30 -4.23 8.42
N ARG A 68 16.71 -3.68 7.28
CA ARG A 68 16.28 -2.33 6.85
C ARG A 68 14.80 -2.28 6.51
N LEU A 69 14.27 -3.28 5.80
CA LEU A 69 12.84 -3.38 5.53
C LEU A 69 12.03 -3.51 6.83
N ALA A 70 12.46 -4.38 7.75
CA ALA A 70 11.81 -4.59 9.04
C ALA A 70 11.84 -3.33 9.92
N ALA A 71 12.93 -2.55 9.86
CA ALA A 71 13.01 -1.28 10.58
C ALA A 71 12.15 -0.17 9.97
N SER A 72 11.84 -0.23 8.67
CA SER A 72 11.01 0.77 7.99
C SER A 72 9.52 0.44 7.99
N ILE A 73 9.12 -0.82 8.20
CA ILE A 73 7.75 -1.27 7.93
C ILE A 73 6.69 -0.58 8.81
N ALA A 74 7.06 -0.21 10.05
CA ALA A 74 6.11 0.37 11.00
C ALA A 74 5.79 1.83 10.67
N ASP A 75 6.81 2.62 10.31
CA ASP A 75 6.68 4.06 10.08
C ASP A 75 6.53 4.42 8.60
N HIS A 76 7.01 3.56 7.71
CA HIS A 76 7.07 3.78 6.26
C HIS A 76 6.72 2.51 5.45
N PRO A 77 5.52 1.93 5.62
CA PRO A 77 5.10 0.75 4.86
C PRO A 77 5.13 0.96 3.33
N GLU A 78 4.92 2.18 2.84
CA GLU A 78 5.03 2.55 1.44
C GLU A 78 6.44 2.34 0.86
N VAL A 79 7.48 2.48 1.69
CA VAL A 79 8.88 2.21 1.31
C VAL A 79 9.07 0.70 1.11
N VAL A 80 8.53 -0.13 2.01
CA VAL A 80 8.59 -1.59 1.90
C VAL A 80 7.88 -2.06 0.62
N LEU A 81 6.68 -1.53 0.35
CA LEU A 81 5.93 -1.85 -0.87
C LEU A 81 6.71 -1.47 -2.14
N ARG A 82 7.32 -0.28 -2.17
CA ARG A 82 8.10 0.22 -3.31
C ARG A 82 9.35 -0.60 -3.57
N HIS A 83 9.99 -1.11 -2.51
CA HIS A 83 11.26 -1.82 -2.62
C HIS A 83 11.12 -3.35 -2.69
N ALA A 84 9.91 -3.89 -2.61
CA ALA A 84 9.66 -5.32 -2.66
C ALA A 84 10.21 -5.97 -3.94
N LEU A 85 10.91 -7.08 -3.80
CA LEU A 85 11.48 -7.82 -4.91
C LEU A 85 10.38 -8.41 -5.80
N SER A 86 10.56 -8.29 -7.12
CA SER A 86 9.69 -8.93 -8.09
C SER A 86 9.68 -10.45 -7.91
N ALA A 87 8.58 -11.10 -8.29
CA ALA A 87 8.46 -12.56 -8.21
C ALA A 87 9.60 -13.27 -8.97
N LYS A 88 10.03 -12.71 -10.11
CA LYS A 88 11.16 -13.21 -10.89
C LYS A 88 12.49 -13.13 -10.12
N MET A 89 12.77 -12.00 -9.48
CA MET A 89 13.99 -11.85 -8.68
C MET A 89 13.99 -12.83 -7.51
N ARG A 90 12.89 -12.90 -6.75
CA ARG A 90 12.74 -13.84 -5.63
C ARG A 90 12.96 -15.29 -6.07
N ALA A 91 12.37 -15.71 -7.18
CA ALA A 91 12.55 -17.06 -7.73
C ALA A 91 13.97 -17.36 -8.21
N SER A 92 14.73 -16.33 -8.59
CA SER A 92 16.12 -16.48 -9.07
C SER A 92 17.16 -16.56 -7.95
N LEU A 93 16.79 -16.23 -6.71
CA LEU A 93 17.71 -16.18 -5.58
C LEU A 93 17.98 -17.60 -5.03
N PRO A 94 19.22 -17.91 -4.62
CA PRO A 94 19.57 -19.22 -4.07
C PRO A 94 18.78 -19.55 -2.80
N SER A 95 18.54 -20.84 -2.54
CA SER A 95 17.83 -21.31 -1.35
C SER A 95 18.44 -20.78 -0.04
N ALA A 96 19.76 -20.60 0.00
CA ALA A 96 20.51 -20.07 1.14
C ALA A 96 20.04 -18.67 1.60
N VAL A 97 19.46 -17.85 0.71
CA VAL A 97 18.97 -16.52 1.08
C VAL A 97 17.46 -16.41 1.23
N GLN A 98 16.69 -17.41 0.79
CA GLN A 98 15.22 -17.33 0.75
C GLN A 98 14.60 -16.97 2.10
N GLY A 99 15.18 -17.43 3.22
CA GLY A 99 14.72 -17.07 4.57
C GLY A 99 14.86 -15.58 4.95
N TYR A 100 15.68 -14.82 4.21
CA TYR A 100 15.88 -13.39 4.42
C TYR A 100 15.02 -12.52 3.48
N ILE A 101 14.42 -13.12 2.46
CA ILE A 101 13.68 -12.39 1.44
C ILE A 101 12.22 -12.19 1.88
N GLU A 102 11.70 -11.01 1.63
CA GLU A 102 10.30 -10.66 1.85
C GLU A 102 9.36 -11.47 0.95
N GLU A 103 8.15 -11.70 1.48
CA GLU A 103 7.15 -12.54 0.86
C GLU A 103 5.97 -11.68 0.40
N GLN A 104 5.63 -11.73 -0.89
CA GLN A 104 4.30 -11.28 -1.32
C GLN A 104 3.29 -12.31 -0.82
N LEU A 105 2.42 -11.89 0.09
CA LEU A 105 1.52 -12.76 0.81
C LEU A 105 0.08 -12.27 0.63
N THR A 106 -0.80 -13.19 0.26
CA THR A 106 -2.25 -13.02 0.39
C THR A 106 -2.75 -14.09 1.33
N THR A 107 -3.40 -13.68 2.42
CA THR A 107 -3.84 -14.63 3.45
C THR A 107 -5.12 -14.18 4.14
N GLU A 108 -5.70 -15.08 4.91
CA GLU A 108 -6.95 -14.88 5.62
C GLU A 108 -6.75 -15.07 7.12
N GLY A 109 -7.49 -14.29 7.89
CA GLY A 109 -7.45 -14.35 9.34
C GLY A 109 -8.47 -13.43 9.96
N ASP A 110 -8.49 -13.43 11.28
CA ASP A 110 -9.32 -12.54 12.08
C ASP A 110 -8.51 -11.28 12.38
N LEU A 111 -9.06 -10.12 12.02
CA LEU A 111 -8.44 -8.83 12.27
C LEU A 111 -8.47 -8.54 13.77
N GLU A 112 -7.41 -7.97 14.29
CA GLU A 112 -7.32 -7.40 15.62
C GLU A 112 -6.92 -5.94 15.46
N VAL A 113 -7.76 -5.06 16.00
CA VAL A 113 -7.60 -3.61 15.96
C VAL A 113 -7.46 -3.15 17.38
N LEU A 114 -6.29 -2.67 17.75
CA LEU A 114 -6.03 -2.08 19.06
C LEU A 114 -5.92 -0.58 18.90
N HIS A 115 -6.41 0.17 19.89
CA HIS A 115 -6.36 1.61 19.91
C HIS A 115 -5.62 2.06 21.17
N GLU A 116 -4.55 2.83 20.98
CA GLU A 116 -3.59 3.25 22.02
C GLU A 116 -3.82 4.72 22.40
N ASP A 117 -3.93 4.98 23.71
CA ASP A 117 -4.34 6.29 24.23
C ASP A 117 -3.34 6.87 25.21
N GLY A 118 -2.76 8.02 24.86
CA GLY A 118 -1.70 8.65 25.66
C GLY A 118 -1.59 10.16 25.56
N PRO A 119 -0.67 10.76 26.33
CA PRO A 119 -0.45 12.20 26.35
C PRO A 119 0.08 12.77 25.04
N ALA A 120 0.65 11.93 24.16
CA ALA A 120 1.19 12.33 22.86
C ALA A 120 0.18 12.20 21.71
N GLY A 121 -1.08 11.83 22.00
CA GLY A 121 -2.11 11.56 21.01
C GLY A 121 -2.66 10.14 21.12
N SER A 122 -3.30 9.67 20.06
CA SER A 122 -3.80 8.30 19.94
C SER A 122 -3.33 7.65 18.64
N ARG A 123 -3.36 6.32 18.56
CA ARG A 123 -3.09 5.59 17.31
C ARG A 123 -3.70 4.19 17.29
N TYR A 124 -4.08 3.76 16.09
CA TYR A 124 -4.54 2.39 15.84
C TYR A 124 -3.39 1.47 15.46
N HIS A 125 -3.42 0.26 16.01
CA HIS A 125 -2.52 -0.84 15.68
C HIS A 125 -3.34 -2.00 15.10
N TYR A 126 -2.88 -2.54 13.98
CA TYR A 126 -3.59 -3.59 13.26
C TYR A 126 -2.78 -4.88 13.26
N PHE A 127 -3.45 -5.99 13.52
CA PHE A 127 -2.87 -7.31 13.47
C PHE A 127 -3.80 -8.29 12.77
N LEU A 128 -3.23 -9.31 12.14
CA LEU A 128 -3.97 -10.44 11.60
C LEU A 128 -3.65 -11.68 12.41
N ASN A 129 -4.67 -12.24 13.07
CA ASN A 129 -4.58 -13.56 13.68
C ASN A 129 -4.92 -14.61 12.61
N TRP A 130 -3.90 -15.32 12.15
CA TRP A 130 -3.97 -16.24 11.01
C TRP A 130 -3.34 -17.59 11.35
N ALA A 131 -3.38 -18.54 10.41
CA ALA A 131 -2.94 -19.92 10.66
C ALA A 131 -1.48 -20.05 11.15
N SER A 132 -0.61 -19.07 10.85
CA SER A 132 0.81 -19.08 11.22
C SER A 132 1.14 -18.22 12.45
N GLY A 133 0.14 -17.66 13.13
CA GLY A 133 0.33 -16.83 14.33
C GLY A 133 -0.33 -15.45 14.21
N ARG A 134 0.30 -14.43 14.79
CA ARG A 134 -0.17 -13.05 14.79
C ARG A 134 0.78 -12.20 13.94
N LEU A 135 0.25 -11.49 12.95
CA LEU A 135 1.02 -10.70 11.98
C LEU A 135 0.69 -9.22 12.14
N ALA A 136 1.67 -8.37 12.41
CA ALA A 136 1.45 -6.92 12.44
C ALA A 136 1.16 -6.39 11.02
N LEU A 137 0.17 -5.51 10.89
CA LEU A 137 -0.23 -4.92 9.63
C LEU A 137 0.06 -3.41 9.67
N HIS A 138 0.71 -2.91 8.62
CA HIS A 138 1.02 -1.49 8.47
C HIS A 138 0.51 -1.00 7.11
N PHE A 139 -0.50 -0.13 7.13
CA PHE A 139 -1.14 0.39 5.93
C PHE A 139 -0.42 1.64 5.43
N ALA A 140 -0.18 1.71 4.12
CA ALA A 140 0.43 2.88 3.49
C ALA A 140 -0.54 4.06 3.33
N ALA A 141 -1.85 3.78 3.34
CA ALA A 141 -2.91 4.78 3.28
C ALA A 141 -4.26 4.14 3.66
N ASP A 142 -5.24 4.98 4.00
CA ASP A 142 -6.64 4.62 4.22
C ASP A 142 -6.82 3.34 5.06
N GLU A 143 -6.48 3.40 6.35
CA GLU A 143 -6.70 2.26 7.24
C GLU A 143 -8.17 1.78 7.17
N PRO A 144 -8.41 0.47 7.24
CA PRO A 144 -9.76 -0.05 7.16
C PRO A 144 -10.55 0.29 8.43
N VAL A 145 -11.77 0.79 8.25
CA VAL A 145 -12.75 0.94 9.33
C VAL A 145 -13.38 -0.43 9.60
N LEU A 146 -12.74 -1.21 10.47
CA LEU A 146 -13.13 -2.58 10.83
C LEU A 146 -12.87 -2.81 12.32
N GLN A 147 -13.46 -3.86 12.87
CA GLN A 147 -13.35 -4.21 14.28
C GLN A 147 -12.53 -5.48 14.51
N THR A 148 -12.05 -5.63 15.74
CA THR A 148 -11.46 -6.87 16.23
C THR A 148 -12.47 -8.01 16.10
N GLY A 149 -12.05 -9.10 15.46
CA GLY A 149 -12.85 -10.28 15.16
C GLY A 149 -13.42 -10.31 13.74
N ASP A 150 -13.32 -9.22 12.96
CA ASP A 150 -13.71 -9.25 11.55
C ASP A 150 -12.82 -10.21 10.77
N ARG A 151 -13.43 -11.13 10.02
CA ARG A 151 -12.72 -12.06 9.15
C ARG A 151 -12.38 -11.36 7.85
N VAL A 152 -11.10 -11.32 7.49
CA VAL A 152 -10.61 -10.60 6.31
C VAL A 152 -9.66 -11.43 5.48
N ARG A 153 -9.60 -11.15 4.19
CA ARG A 153 -8.51 -11.51 3.28
C ARG A 153 -7.66 -10.28 3.02
N ILE A 154 -6.36 -10.37 3.25
CA ILE A 154 -5.41 -9.26 3.10
C ILE A 154 -4.28 -9.65 2.17
N SER A 155 -3.90 -8.72 1.29
CA SER A 155 -2.74 -8.83 0.38
C SER A 155 -1.68 -7.77 0.72
N GLY A 156 -0.41 -8.18 0.79
CA GLY A 156 0.69 -7.26 1.09
C GLY A 156 2.08 -7.90 1.00
N VAL A 157 3.08 -7.14 1.45
CA VAL A 157 4.49 -7.57 1.49
C VAL A 157 4.87 -7.87 2.93
N ARG A 158 5.06 -9.16 3.23
CA ARG A 158 5.47 -9.64 4.54
C ARG A 158 6.99 -9.60 4.70
N VAL A 159 7.44 -9.01 5.79
CA VAL A 159 8.82 -9.02 6.27
C VAL A 159 8.79 -9.54 7.70
N GLN A 160 9.33 -10.75 7.92
CA GLN A 160 9.30 -11.41 9.23
C GLN A 160 7.85 -11.56 9.78
N GLN A 161 7.52 -10.90 10.90
CA GLN A 161 6.21 -10.94 11.56
C GLN A 161 5.38 -9.66 11.32
N ALA A 162 5.72 -8.88 10.30
CA ALA A 162 4.98 -7.70 9.90
C ALA A 162 4.67 -7.72 8.40
N MET A 163 3.60 -7.05 7.98
CA MET A 163 3.18 -6.91 6.59
C MET A 163 2.91 -5.45 6.27
N ALA A 164 3.57 -4.97 5.21
CA ALA A 164 3.23 -3.70 4.59
C ALA A 164 2.05 -3.94 3.65
N VAL A 165 1.00 -3.15 3.84
CA VAL A 165 -0.24 -3.22 3.09
C VAL A 165 -0.41 -1.89 2.36
N GLY A 166 -0.92 -1.93 1.12
CA GLY A 166 -1.28 -0.73 0.38
C GLY A 166 -2.46 0.03 1.02
N SER A 167 -3.30 0.66 0.22
CA SER A 167 -4.53 1.28 0.74
C SER A 167 -5.46 0.20 1.32
N GLY A 168 -5.89 0.35 2.57
CA GLY A 168 -6.75 -0.61 3.26
C GLY A 168 -8.06 -0.87 2.54
N THR A 169 -8.61 0.15 1.88
CA THR A 169 -9.84 0.03 1.06
C THR A 169 -9.71 -0.85 -0.19
N SER A 170 -8.48 -1.16 -0.62
CA SER A 170 -8.20 -1.94 -1.84
C SER A 170 -7.55 -3.30 -1.56
N GLN A 171 -6.78 -3.40 -0.48
CA GLN A 171 -6.01 -4.59 -0.14
C GLN A 171 -6.68 -5.48 0.91
N VAL A 172 -7.77 -4.99 1.53
CA VAL A 172 -8.55 -5.74 2.51
C VAL A 172 -9.91 -6.08 1.92
N THR A 173 -10.23 -7.37 1.91
CA THR A 173 -11.57 -7.87 1.58
C THR A 173 -12.22 -8.42 2.85
N VAL A 174 -13.36 -7.85 3.25
CA VAL A 174 -14.15 -8.37 4.37
C VAL A 174 -14.84 -9.66 3.94
N LEU A 175 -14.60 -10.73 4.68
CA LEU A 175 -15.20 -12.06 4.47
C LEU A 175 -16.37 -12.30 5.41
N ALA A 176 -16.28 -11.83 6.64
CA ALA A 176 -17.37 -11.83 7.62
C ALA A 176 -17.13 -10.74 8.67
N LEU A 177 -18.21 -10.11 9.14
CA LEU A 177 -18.15 -9.15 10.24
C LEU A 177 -18.31 -9.88 11.58
N ALA A 178 -17.62 -9.39 12.60
CA ALA A 178 -17.81 -9.81 13.97
C ALA A 178 -19.22 -9.48 14.44
N SER A 179 -19.78 -10.34 15.30
CA SER A 179 -21.08 -10.05 15.92
C SER A 179 -20.90 -9.04 17.06
N PRO A 180 -21.64 -7.91 17.06
CA PRO A 180 -21.58 -6.96 18.16
C PRO A 180 -22.20 -7.55 19.43
N SER A 181 -21.59 -7.28 20.59
CA SER A 181 -22.12 -7.63 21.91
C SER A 181 -22.18 -6.39 22.80
N THR A 182 -23.28 -5.65 22.69
CA THR A 182 -23.47 -4.34 23.34
C THR A 182 -24.59 -4.30 24.37
N PHE A 183 -25.36 -5.38 24.54
CA PHE A 183 -26.53 -5.45 25.43
C PHE A 183 -26.39 -6.50 26.53
N GLY A 184 -27.10 -6.30 27.63
CA GLY A 184 -27.16 -7.17 28.80
C GLY A 184 -25.88 -7.17 29.64
N ALA A 185 -25.81 -8.14 30.55
CA ALA A 185 -24.65 -8.36 31.39
C ALA A 185 -23.41 -8.72 30.56
N GLN A 186 -22.39 -7.87 30.61
CA GLN A 186 -21.09 -8.11 30.01
C GLN A 186 -20.17 -8.73 31.05
N LYS A 187 -19.74 -9.98 30.83
CA LYS A 187 -18.89 -10.71 31.78
C LYS A 187 -17.41 -10.37 31.55
N ALA A 188 -16.79 -9.72 32.52
CA ALA A 188 -15.39 -9.31 32.46
C ALA A 188 -14.51 -9.98 33.52
N ALA A 189 -13.28 -10.33 33.15
CA ALA A 189 -12.21 -10.67 34.08
C ALA A 189 -11.29 -9.47 34.24
N LEU A 190 -11.23 -8.89 35.44
CA LEU A 190 -10.25 -7.86 35.79
C LEU A 190 -9.02 -8.53 36.40
N ILE A 191 -7.89 -8.49 35.71
CA ILE A 191 -6.66 -9.18 36.10
C ILE A 191 -5.60 -8.14 36.46
N LEU A 192 -5.24 -8.12 37.74
CA LEU A 192 -4.23 -7.22 38.29
C LEU A 192 -2.85 -7.89 38.24
N VAL A 193 -1.84 -7.19 37.73
CA VAL A 193 -0.47 -7.72 37.67
C VAL A 193 0.59 -6.73 38.13
N ASN A 194 1.72 -7.29 38.56
CA ASN A 194 3.01 -6.65 38.83
C ASN A 194 4.08 -7.27 37.92
N PHE A 195 5.17 -6.54 37.72
CA PHE A 195 6.30 -6.96 36.88
C PHE A 195 7.37 -7.71 37.68
N GLN A 196 8.15 -8.58 37.04
CA GLN A 196 9.16 -9.40 37.72
C GLN A 196 10.28 -8.57 38.38
N ASP A 197 10.60 -7.41 37.83
CA ASP A 197 11.55 -6.44 38.36
C ASP A 197 10.96 -5.56 39.48
N LYS A 198 9.62 -5.55 39.62
CA LYS A 198 8.86 -4.80 40.65
C LYS A 198 7.72 -5.66 41.25
N PRO A 199 8.03 -6.79 41.91
CA PRO A 199 7.03 -7.82 42.24
C PRO A 199 6.03 -7.41 43.33
N SER A 200 6.38 -6.46 44.19
CA SER A 200 5.59 -6.11 45.40
C SER A 200 5.11 -4.65 45.41
N GLN A 201 4.87 -4.07 44.23
CA GLN A 201 4.33 -2.71 44.14
C GLN A 201 2.83 -2.70 44.46
N THR A 202 2.42 -1.88 45.43
CA THR A 202 1.01 -1.61 45.71
C THR A 202 0.59 -0.34 44.99
N TRP A 203 -0.34 -0.46 44.05
CA TRP A 203 -0.87 0.66 43.24
C TRP A 203 -2.40 0.66 43.20
N VAL A 204 -3.03 -0.53 43.32
CA VAL A 204 -4.46 -0.70 43.61
C VAL A 204 -4.65 -1.99 44.40
N THR A 205 -5.61 -2.04 45.33
CA THR A 205 -5.99 -3.31 45.97
C THR A 205 -7.07 -4.03 45.15
N PRO A 206 -7.19 -5.37 45.22
CA PRO A 206 -8.29 -6.09 44.56
C PRO A 206 -9.69 -5.59 44.93
N SER A 207 -9.89 -5.17 46.18
CA SER A 207 -11.19 -4.60 46.62
C SER A 207 -11.45 -3.22 46.00
N GLN A 208 -10.45 -2.33 45.98
CA GLN A 208 -10.57 -1.04 45.31
C GLN A 208 -10.83 -1.21 43.81
N ALA A 209 -10.14 -2.15 43.18
CA ALA A 209 -10.32 -2.45 41.77
C ALA A 209 -11.74 -2.98 41.49
N TYR A 210 -12.25 -3.86 42.36
CA TYR A 210 -13.65 -4.31 42.31
C TYR A 210 -14.61 -3.13 42.45
N ASP A 211 -14.43 -2.27 43.46
CA ASP A 211 -15.33 -1.15 43.73
C ASP A 211 -15.37 -0.15 42.55
N ILE A 212 -14.23 0.11 41.90
CA ILE A 212 -14.14 0.98 40.73
C ILE A 212 -14.88 0.38 39.53
N VAL A 213 -14.74 -0.92 39.25
CA VAL A 213 -15.25 -1.52 38.01
C VAL A 213 -16.64 -2.13 38.17
N PHE A 214 -16.83 -2.97 39.18
CA PHE A 214 -18.02 -3.79 39.41
C PHE A 214 -18.84 -3.36 40.64
N GLY A 215 -18.34 -2.39 41.42
CA GLY A 215 -18.96 -1.96 42.67
C GLY A 215 -20.33 -1.32 42.48
N THR A 216 -21.09 -1.24 43.57
CA THR A 216 -22.43 -0.62 43.58
C THR A 216 -22.38 0.90 43.77
N GLY A 217 -21.20 1.50 43.95
CA GLY A 217 -21.04 2.94 44.08
C GLY A 217 -21.47 3.67 42.80
N SER A 218 -22.10 4.84 42.93
CA SER A 218 -22.66 5.58 41.79
C SER A 218 -21.64 6.01 40.74
N THR A 219 -20.34 5.95 41.04
CA THR A 219 -19.24 6.31 40.13
C THR A 219 -18.53 5.10 39.52
N SER A 220 -19.01 3.87 39.79
CA SER A 220 -18.40 2.66 39.24
C SER A 220 -18.62 2.54 37.73
N VAL A 221 -17.71 1.84 37.04
CA VAL A 221 -17.77 1.65 35.58
C VAL A 221 -19.03 0.87 35.20
N THR A 222 -19.44 -0.14 35.97
CA THR A 222 -20.71 -0.83 35.71
C THR A 222 -21.92 0.10 35.77
N ASN A 223 -21.95 1.05 36.71
CA ASN A 223 -23.06 2.01 36.80
C ASN A 223 -23.00 3.06 35.70
N PHE A 224 -21.80 3.43 35.23
CA PHE A 224 -21.65 4.25 34.02
C PHE A 224 -22.31 3.59 32.82
N TYR A 225 -21.97 2.33 32.54
CA TYR A 225 -22.57 1.59 31.43
C TYR A 225 -24.09 1.40 31.60
N LEU A 226 -24.55 1.13 32.82
CA LEU A 226 -25.97 1.01 33.13
C LEU A 226 -26.73 2.31 32.86
N GLU A 227 -26.19 3.46 33.26
CA GLU A 227 -26.81 4.76 33.03
C GLU A 227 -26.73 5.17 31.55
N ALA A 228 -25.54 5.16 30.96
CA ALA A 228 -25.28 5.63 29.60
C ALA A 228 -26.03 4.80 28.55
N SER A 229 -26.31 3.53 28.82
CA SER A 229 -27.05 2.63 27.93
C SER A 229 -28.57 2.64 28.15
N TYR A 230 -29.11 3.44 29.07
CA TYR A 230 -30.52 3.40 29.47
C TYR A 230 -30.93 2.05 30.08
N GLN A 231 -30.08 1.51 30.96
CA GLN A 231 -30.21 0.22 31.65
C GLN A 231 -30.12 -1.01 30.74
N GLN A 232 -29.52 -0.84 29.56
CA GLN A 232 -29.47 -1.91 28.55
C GLN A 232 -28.18 -2.72 28.61
N ALA A 233 -27.13 -2.22 29.24
CA ALA A 233 -25.83 -2.89 29.37
C ALA A 233 -25.18 -2.56 30.71
N TRP A 234 -24.47 -3.53 31.29
CA TRP A 234 -23.70 -3.33 32.53
C TRP A 234 -22.56 -4.35 32.61
N LEU A 235 -21.55 -4.06 33.43
CA LEU A 235 -20.44 -4.98 33.64
C LEU A 235 -20.72 -5.90 34.84
N THR A 236 -20.35 -7.16 34.70
CA THR A 236 -20.32 -8.13 35.81
C THR A 236 -19.01 -8.89 35.74
N GLY A 237 -18.42 -9.29 36.86
CA GLY A 237 -17.12 -9.91 36.78
C GLY A 237 -16.49 -10.22 38.11
N ASP A 238 -15.29 -10.80 38.01
CA ASP A 238 -14.44 -11.15 39.14
C ASP A 238 -13.07 -10.46 38.97
N VAL A 239 -12.39 -10.23 40.11
CA VAL A 239 -11.02 -9.68 40.15
C VAL A 239 -10.02 -10.80 40.45
N TYR A 240 -8.95 -10.84 39.68
CA TYR A 240 -7.87 -11.82 39.78
C TYR A 240 -6.52 -11.13 40.04
N GLY A 241 -5.64 -11.79 40.79
CA GLY A 241 -4.35 -11.22 41.18
C GLY A 241 -4.39 -10.45 42.51
N VAL A 242 -3.35 -9.67 42.85
CA VAL A 242 -2.25 -9.22 41.98
C VAL A 242 -1.23 -10.34 41.69
N TYR A 243 -0.96 -10.64 40.42
CA TYR A 243 0.06 -11.64 40.01
C TYR A 243 1.38 -10.99 39.61
N THR A 244 2.52 -11.63 39.88
CA THR A 244 3.80 -11.23 39.29
C THR A 244 4.04 -11.98 37.97
N ILE A 245 4.12 -11.25 36.85
CA ILE A 245 4.33 -11.83 35.51
C ILE A 245 5.82 -11.73 35.08
N PRO A 246 6.31 -12.64 34.23
CA PRO A 246 7.71 -12.65 33.76
C PRO A 246 7.97 -11.62 32.66
N VAL A 247 7.57 -10.38 32.91
CA VAL A 247 7.76 -9.20 32.04
C VAL A 247 8.41 -8.11 32.90
N ASN A 248 9.38 -7.38 32.34
CA ASN A 248 10.01 -6.25 33.03
C ASN A 248 9.21 -4.96 32.80
N SER A 249 9.12 -4.13 33.83
CA SER A 249 8.49 -2.79 33.74
C SER A 249 9.22 -1.84 32.78
N THR A 250 10.45 -2.17 32.38
CA THR A 250 11.27 -1.41 31.41
C THR A 250 10.94 -1.74 29.95
N SER A 251 10.00 -2.65 29.69
CA SER A 251 9.55 -3.02 28.34
C SER A 251 8.08 -2.65 28.11
N CYS A 252 7.72 -2.35 26.85
CA CYS A 252 6.33 -2.17 26.43
C CYS A 252 5.91 -3.34 25.53
N ASP A 253 5.62 -4.49 26.14
CA ASP A 253 5.14 -5.70 25.46
C ASP A 253 3.75 -6.09 25.98
N THR A 254 2.72 -5.49 25.38
CA THR A 254 1.31 -5.69 25.74
C THR A 254 0.83 -7.11 25.50
N SER A 255 1.38 -7.76 24.47
CA SER A 255 1.05 -9.14 24.12
C SER A 255 1.52 -10.10 25.22
N SER A 256 2.76 -9.94 25.70
CA SER A 256 3.27 -10.74 26.82
C SER A 256 2.52 -10.45 28.13
N ILE A 257 2.17 -9.18 28.41
CA ILE A 257 1.37 -8.82 29.59
C ILE A 257 0.05 -9.58 29.59
N ALA A 258 -0.74 -9.49 28.51
CA ALA A 258 -2.02 -10.17 28.41
C ALA A 258 -1.87 -11.69 28.48
N LEU A 259 -0.88 -12.25 27.77
CA LEU A 259 -0.60 -13.69 27.77
C LEU A 259 -0.34 -14.23 29.17
N TYR A 260 0.61 -13.65 29.91
CA TYR A 260 0.99 -14.14 31.23
C TYR A 260 -0.06 -13.83 32.30
N ALA A 261 -0.77 -12.70 32.19
CA ALA A 261 -1.89 -12.37 33.07
C ALA A 261 -3.02 -13.40 32.93
N GLN A 262 -3.44 -13.71 31.70
CA GLN A 262 -4.48 -14.72 31.45
C GLN A 262 -4.03 -16.12 31.88
N GLN A 263 -2.77 -16.50 31.66
CA GLN A 263 -2.23 -17.78 32.15
C GLN A 263 -2.31 -17.89 33.67
N ALA A 264 -1.92 -16.84 34.41
CA ALA A 264 -1.99 -16.83 35.86
C ALA A 264 -3.44 -16.89 36.38
N ALA A 265 -4.35 -16.11 35.78
CA ALA A 265 -5.78 -16.15 36.11
C ALA A 265 -6.39 -17.53 35.79
N THR A 266 -6.01 -18.15 34.67
CA THR A 266 -6.43 -19.50 34.29
C THR A 266 -5.92 -20.55 35.27
N ALA A 267 -4.68 -20.43 35.74
CA ALA A 267 -4.13 -21.34 36.73
C ALA A 267 -4.88 -21.27 38.08
N GLN A 268 -5.35 -20.08 38.48
CA GLN A 268 -6.15 -19.90 39.69
C GLN A 268 -7.60 -20.37 39.53
N ALA A 269 -8.26 -19.97 38.43
CA ALA A 269 -9.72 -20.12 38.28
C ALA A 269 -10.16 -21.33 37.44
N GLY A 270 -9.24 -21.90 36.66
CA GLY A 270 -9.51 -22.93 35.66
C GLY A 270 -9.98 -22.38 34.31
N ALA A 271 -9.61 -23.08 33.24
CA ALA A 271 -9.92 -22.68 31.86
C ALA A 271 -11.43 -22.57 31.58
N THR A 272 -12.25 -23.45 32.18
CA THR A 272 -13.71 -23.41 32.01
C THR A 272 -14.32 -22.12 32.55
N LYS A 273 -13.82 -21.60 33.68
CA LYS A 273 -14.28 -20.31 34.24
C LYS A 273 -13.79 -19.16 33.36
N MET A 274 -12.53 -19.17 32.94
CA MET A 274 -11.96 -18.14 32.07
C MET A 274 -12.72 -18.01 30.73
N ALA A 275 -13.13 -19.13 30.14
CA ALA A 275 -13.91 -19.15 28.91
C ALA A 275 -15.33 -18.55 29.04
N THR A 276 -15.82 -18.27 30.26
CA THR A 276 -17.12 -17.60 30.46
C THR A 276 -17.04 -16.08 30.36
N TYR A 277 -15.83 -15.51 30.40
CA TYR A 277 -15.63 -14.08 30.24
C TYR A 277 -15.51 -13.73 28.77
N THR A 278 -16.10 -12.60 28.43
CA THR A 278 -16.12 -12.07 27.07
C THR A 278 -15.32 -10.77 26.98
N ARG A 279 -14.79 -10.30 28.11
CA ARG A 279 -13.95 -9.10 28.21
C ARG A 279 -12.82 -9.34 29.21
N PHE A 280 -11.61 -8.96 28.84
CA PHE A 280 -10.44 -9.06 29.71
C PHE A 280 -9.85 -7.67 29.93
N ILE A 281 -9.72 -7.28 31.19
CA ILE A 281 -9.13 -6.00 31.59
C ILE A 281 -7.84 -6.30 32.34
N PHE A 282 -6.70 -5.92 31.77
CA PHE A 282 -5.37 -6.08 32.36
C PHE A 282 -4.96 -4.77 32.99
N ALA A 283 -4.77 -4.74 34.30
CA ALA A 283 -4.35 -3.53 34.99
C ALA A 283 -3.01 -3.77 35.70
N PHE A 284 -2.11 -2.80 35.58
CA PHE A 284 -0.74 -2.91 36.06
C PHE A 284 -0.17 -1.53 36.43
N PRO A 285 0.88 -1.46 37.27
CA PRO A 285 1.53 -0.19 37.58
C PRO A 285 2.20 0.38 36.33
N SER A 286 2.48 1.68 36.30
CA SER A 286 3.12 2.31 35.14
C SER A 286 4.41 1.59 34.71
N ASN A 287 4.52 1.29 33.42
CA ASN A 287 5.71 0.68 32.79
C ASN A 287 6.28 1.58 31.67
N ALA A 288 7.17 1.05 30.84
CA ALA A 288 7.79 1.76 29.72
C ALA A 288 6.84 2.14 28.57
N CYS A 289 5.57 1.70 28.61
CA CYS A 289 4.58 2.16 27.65
C CYS A 289 4.25 3.64 27.90
N GLY A 290 4.31 4.46 26.85
CA GLY A 290 4.09 5.90 26.92
C GLY A 290 2.61 6.33 26.99
N TRP A 291 1.68 5.38 26.99
CA TRP A 291 0.23 5.56 26.96
C TRP A 291 -0.42 5.23 28.32
N TRP A 292 -1.63 5.72 28.55
CA TRP A 292 -2.42 5.42 29.75
C TRP A 292 -3.33 4.20 29.56
N GLY A 293 -3.85 4.04 28.34
CA GLY A 293 -4.78 2.98 27.97
C GLY A 293 -4.48 2.38 26.61
N LEU A 294 -4.97 1.16 26.42
CA LEU A 294 -5.00 0.47 25.14
C LEU A 294 -6.22 -0.44 25.14
N GLY A 295 -7.03 -0.42 24.10
CA GLY A 295 -8.24 -1.23 23.99
C GLY A 295 -8.36 -1.89 22.62
N SER A 296 -8.84 -3.14 22.57
CA SER A 296 -9.33 -3.68 21.31
C SER A 296 -10.60 -2.93 20.89
N VAL A 297 -10.68 -2.51 19.63
CA VAL A 297 -11.89 -1.93 19.05
C VAL A 297 -12.83 -3.06 18.70
N GLY A 298 -13.87 -3.25 19.51
CA GLY A 298 -14.74 -4.43 19.46
C GLY A 298 -14.04 -5.69 19.97
N GLY A 299 -14.47 -6.85 19.46
CA GLY A 299 -13.95 -8.16 19.83
C GLY A 299 -14.84 -8.92 20.81
N TYR A 300 -14.87 -10.24 20.65
CA TYR A 300 -15.57 -11.17 21.54
C TYR A 300 -14.77 -12.50 21.61
N PRO A 301 -13.82 -12.64 22.56
CA PRO A 301 -13.57 -11.73 23.68
C PRO A 301 -12.82 -10.45 23.29
N SER A 302 -13.08 -9.36 24.02
CA SER A 302 -12.34 -8.08 23.92
C SER A 302 -11.24 -7.98 24.97
N GLN A 303 -10.29 -7.06 24.77
CA GLN A 303 -9.16 -6.83 25.68
C GLN A 303 -8.91 -5.34 25.94
N ALA A 304 -8.58 -4.98 27.17
CA ALA A 304 -8.19 -3.62 27.58
C ALA A 304 -6.97 -3.68 28.51
N TRP A 305 -6.05 -2.73 28.37
CA TRP A 305 -4.86 -2.57 29.21
C TRP A 305 -4.89 -1.20 29.89
N ILE A 306 -4.74 -1.20 31.22
CA ILE A 306 -4.75 0.01 32.04
C ILE A 306 -3.37 0.20 32.65
N ASN A 307 -2.65 1.22 32.17
CA ASN A 307 -1.26 1.50 32.53
C ASN A 307 -1.17 2.57 33.63
N GLY A 308 -1.05 2.13 34.89
CA GLY A 308 -0.84 2.98 36.06
C GLY A 308 -2.08 3.76 36.54
N SER A 309 -2.71 4.57 35.67
CA SER A 309 -3.86 5.42 36.03
C SER A 309 -5.16 4.62 36.12
N PHE A 310 -5.27 3.77 37.15
CA PHE A 310 -6.46 2.95 37.35
C PHE A 310 -7.61 3.77 37.95
N GLN A 311 -8.33 4.48 37.08
CA GLN A 311 -9.46 5.34 37.42
C GLN A 311 -10.70 4.93 36.60
N ASN A 312 -11.89 5.20 37.13
CA ASN A 312 -13.16 4.85 36.47
C ASN A 312 -13.27 5.41 35.05
N GLY A 313 -12.81 6.64 34.83
CA GLY A 313 -12.81 7.30 33.52
C GLY A 313 -12.00 6.57 32.46
N VAL A 314 -10.73 6.23 32.78
CA VAL A 314 -9.84 5.49 31.89
C VAL A 314 -10.42 4.10 31.61
N VAL A 315 -10.89 3.38 32.63
CA VAL A 315 -11.47 2.05 32.42
C VAL A 315 -12.76 2.12 31.59
N ALA A 316 -13.62 3.12 31.82
CA ALA A 316 -14.83 3.31 31.02
C ALA A 316 -14.50 3.60 29.54
N HIS A 317 -13.47 4.41 29.28
CA HIS A 317 -12.96 4.73 27.95
C HIS A 317 -12.43 3.48 27.22
N GLU A 318 -11.52 2.73 27.83
CA GLU A 318 -10.97 1.50 27.21
C GLU A 318 -12.04 0.44 26.96
N VAL A 319 -13.00 0.32 27.88
CA VAL A 319 -14.14 -0.58 27.68
C VAL A 319 -15.06 -0.05 26.56
N GLY A 320 -15.09 1.25 26.29
CA GLY A 320 -15.82 1.86 25.18
C GLY A 320 -15.27 1.37 23.85
N HIS A 321 -13.95 1.36 23.71
CA HIS A 321 -13.29 0.70 22.57
C HIS A 321 -13.68 -0.77 22.46
N ASN A 322 -13.71 -1.51 23.56
CA ASN A 322 -14.12 -2.93 23.58
C ASN A 322 -15.57 -3.16 23.11
N PHE A 323 -16.44 -2.14 23.11
CA PHE A 323 -17.77 -2.20 22.50
C PHE A 323 -17.79 -1.85 21.00
N GLY A 324 -16.67 -1.40 20.44
CA GLY A 324 -16.51 -1.05 19.02
C GLY A 324 -16.44 0.44 18.75
N LEU A 325 -16.36 1.29 19.79
CA LEU A 325 -16.29 2.74 19.62
C LEU A 325 -14.88 3.20 19.25
N TYR A 326 -14.84 4.28 18.47
CA TYR A 326 -13.66 5.07 18.15
C TYR A 326 -13.70 6.36 18.98
N HIS A 327 -12.63 7.14 18.94
CA HIS A 327 -12.58 8.44 19.60
C HIS A 327 -13.62 9.44 19.08
N SER A 328 -14.05 10.31 19.99
CA SER A 328 -14.82 11.51 19.70
C SER A 328 -13.88 12.70 19.67
N HIS A 329 -14.08 13.58 18.69
CA HIS A 329 -13.18 14.70 18.39
C HIS A 329 -13.92 16.02 18.52
N ALA A 330 -13.18 17.13 18.48
CA ALA A 330 -13.75 18.43 18.14
C ALA A 330 -13.33 18.89 16.74
N LEU A 331 -14.18 19.67 16.08
CA LEU A 331 -13.86 20.31 14.81
C LEU A 331 -13.52 21.79 15.03
N GLU A 332 -12.22 22.10 15.04
CA GLU A 332 -11.73 23.46 15.21
C GLU A 332 -11.65 24.18 13.87
N CYS A 333 -12.35 25.29 13.72
CA CYS A 333 -12.51 26.02 12.46
C CYS A 333 -12.17 27.53 12.59
N GLY A 334 -11.56 27.94 13.71
CA GLY A 334 -11.33 29.34 14.07
C GLY A 334 -12.64 30.05 14.37
N ALA A 335 -12.81 31.26 13.83
CA ALA A 335 -14.00 32.09 14.07
C ALA A 335 -15.29 31.62 13.37
N SER A 336 -15.41 30.34 13.00
CA SER A 336 -16.57 29.74 12.32
C SER A 336 -16.86 28.37 12.91
N THR A 337 -18.11 27.93 12.93
CA THR A 337 -18.48 26.58 13.42
C THR A 337 -18.11 25.47 12.42
N ILE A 338 -18.22 25.76 11.13
CA ILE A 338 -17.83 24.88 10.02
C ILE A 338 -17.14 25.70 8.93
N GLY A 339 -16.19 25.11 8.22
CA GLY A 339 -15.42 25.81 7.19
C GLY A 339 -14.49 24.90 6.38
N SER A 340 -13.78 25.49 5.41
CA SER A 340 -12.85 24.75 4.56
C SER A 340 -11.47 24.52 5.19
N SER A 341 -11.17 25.19 6.30
CA SER A 341 -9.85 25.22 6.93
C SER A 341 -9.85 24.62 8.33
N CYS A 342 -10.78 23.69 8.60
CA CYS A 342 -10.91 23.09 9.91
C CYS A 342 -9.87 22.00 10.19
N SER A 343 -9.54 21.82 11.45
CA SER A 343 -8.68 20.76 11.96
C SER A 343 -9.42 19.87 12.96
N ASN A 344 -9.09 18.59 12.98
CA ASN A 344 -9.47 17.70 14.06
C ASN A 344 -8.66 18.06 15.33
N VAL A 345 -9.36 18.26 16.44
CA VAL A 345 -8.76 18.26 17.78
C VAL A 345 -9.04 16.92 18.45
N GLU A 346 -7.99 16.10 18.50
CA GLU A 346 -7.97 14.82 19.23
C GLU A 346 -8.27 15.07 20.70
N TYR A 347 -9.16 14.26 21.30
CA TYR A 347 -9.67 14.46 22.66
C TYR A 347 -10.46 15.78 22.87
N GLY A 348 -10.96 16.37 21.79
CA GLY A 348 -11.65 17.66 21.83
C GLY A 348 -13.13 17.60 22.23
N ASP A 349 -13.77 16.43 22.15
CA ASP A 349 -15.15 16.29 22.64
C ASP A 349 -15.17 16.17 24.18
N VAL A 350 -15.29 17.33 24.84
CA VAL A 350 -15.25 17.41 26.31
C VAL A 350 -16.48 16.81 26.99
N LEU A 351 -17.55 16.52 26.24
CA LEU A 351 -18.84 16.02 26.72
C LEU A 351 -19.02 14.51 26.51
N ASP A 352 -18.00 13.83 26.00
CA ASP A 352 -18.01 12.40 25.69
C ASP A 352 -16.82 11.72 26.37
N VAL A 353 -17.01 10.56 27.00
CA VAL A 353 -15.89 9.79 27.59
C VAL A 353 -14.86 9.38 26.53
N MET A 354 -15.25 9.18 25.27
CA MET A 354 -14.36 8.87 24.14
C MET A 354 -13.61 10.09 23.58
N GLY A 355 -13.94 11.30 24.05
CA GLY A 355 -13.15 12.51 23.78
C GLY A 355 -12.45 13.04 25.05
N SER A 356 -13.01 12.85 26.24
CA SER A 356 -12.45 13.32 27.50
C SER A 356 -12.87 12.43 28.68
N SER A 357 -11.99 11.51 29.06
CA SER A 357 -12.32 10.39 29.95
C SER A 357 -12.49 10.74 31.43
N SER A 358 -12.03 11.92 31.91
CA SER A 358 -12.04 12.26 33.34
C SER A 358 -12.72 13.61 33.63
N PRO A 359 -13.80 13.65 34.44
CA PRO A 359 -14.63 12.50 34.83
C PRO A 359 -15.32 11.86 33.60
N PRO A 360 -15.78 10.60 33.64
CA PRO A 360 -16.49 10.00 32.52
C PRO A 360 -17.85 10.67 32.30
N LYS A 361 -18.20 10.93 31.04
CA LYS A 361 -19.50 11.48 30.58
C LYS A 361 -20.15 10.55 29.57
N HIS A 362 -21.45 10.71 29.33
CA HIS A 362 -22.20 9.92 28.37
C HIS A 362 -21.61 10.01 26.96
N PHE A 363 -21.55 8.86 26.27
CA PHE A 363 -21.28 8.80 24.84
C PHE A 363 -22.25 9.69 24.05
N ASN A 364 -21.78 10.33 22.97
CA ASN A 364 -22.64 11.08 22.06
C ASN A 364 -23.64 10.18 21.32
N ALA A 365 -24.62 10.80 20.68
CA ALA A 365 -25.77 10.15 20.07
C ALA A 365 -25.37 9.30 18.87
N VAL A 366 -24.31 9.66 18.15
CA VAL A 366 -23.75 8.85 17.07
C VAL A 366 -23.26 7.52 17.64
N GLN A 367 -22.46 7.57 18.69
CA GLN A 367 -21.89 6.38 19.34
C GLN A 367 -22.98 5.52 19.99
N LYS A 368 -23.94 6.11 20.70
CA LYS A 368 -25.07 5.35 21.26
C LYS A 368 -25.94 4.72 20.18
N GLU A 369 -26.11 5.36 19.02
CA GLU A 369 -26.78 4.73 17.87
C GLU A 369 -25.96 3.56 17.30
N LEU A 370 -24.63 3.72 17.16
CA LEU A 370 -23.73 2.64 16.71
C LEU A 370 -23.78 1.42 17.64
N LEU A 371 -23.92 1.64 18.94
CA LEU A 371 -24.07 0.57 19.94
C LEU A 371 -25.48 -0.05 19.99
N GLY A 372 -26.46 0.58 19.33
CA GLY A 372 -27.87 0.23 19.42
C GLY A 372 -28.55 0.70 20.71
N TRP A 373 -27.88 1.49 21.55
CA TRP A 373 -28.47 2.04 22.77
C TRP A 373 -29.43 3.21 22.51
N LEU A 374 -29.44 3.72 21.28
CA LEU A 374 -30.46 4.59 20.73
C LEU A 374 -30.97 4.03 19.40
N ASN A 375 -32.23 4.33 19.07
CA ASN A 375 -32.83 4.08 17.76
C ASN A 375 -32.78 2.61 17.26
N TYR A 376 -32.78 1.64 18.19
CA TYR A 376 -32.79 0.21 17.89
C TYR A 376 -33.71 -0.56 18.84
N GLY A 377 -34.62 -1.38 18.30
CA GLY A 377 -35.53 -2.19 19.11
C GLY A 377 -36.38 -1.33 20.07
N SER A 378 -36.21 -1.54 21.38
CA SER A 378 -36.87 -0.78 22.44
C SER A 378 -36.02 0.36 23.03
N SER A 379 -34.81 0.59 22.52
CA SER A 379 -33.97 1.72 22.92
C SER A 379 -34.68 3.05 22.68
N PRO A 380 -34.40 4.10 23.48
CA PRO A 380 -34.96 5.42 23.26
C PRO A 380 -34.74 5.91 21.82
N PRO A 381 -35.73 6.57 21.20
CA PRO A 381 -35.69 6.89 19.79
C PRO A 381 -34.78 8.09 19.47
N ILE A 382 -34.34 8.16 18.21
CA ILE A 382 -33.77 9.37 17.59
C ILE A 382 -34.76 9.83 16.52
N THR A 383 -35.09 11.11 16.48
CA THR A 383 -35.93 11.64 15.41
C THR A 383 -35.07 11.93 14.18
N THR A 384 -35.31 11.20 13.09
CA THR A 384 -34.72 11.54 11.78
C THR A 384 -35.53 12.66 11.13
N VAL A 385 -34.94 13.83 10.97
CA VAL A 385 -35.62 15.01 10.41
C VAL A 385 -35.58 14.96 8.88
N GLN A 386 -36.77 14.98 8.26
CA GLN A 386 -36.94 14.92 6.80
C GLN A 386 -37.64 16.16 6.23
N SER A 387 -38.19 17.02 7.08
CA SER A 387 -38.94 18.22 6.70
C SER A 387 -38.66 19.34 7.68
N SER A 388 -38.81 20.60 7.25
CA SER A 388 -38.68 21.74 8.15
C SER A 388 -39.78 21.70 9.21
N GLY A 389 -39.45 22.04 10.45
CA GLY A 389 -40.39 21.99 11.57
C GLY A 389 -39.72 22.19 12.92
N VAL A 390 -40.50 22.10 13.98
CA VAL A 390 -39.98 22.13 15.36
C VAL A 390 -40.09 20.75 15.97
N TYR A 391 -38.97 20.26 16.50
CA TYR A 391 -38.84 18.91 17.03
C TYR A 391 -38.45 18.96 18.50
N THR A 392 -39.11 18.15 19.33
CA THR A 392 -38.85 18.09 20.77
C THR A 392 -37.93 16.93 21.11
N ILE A 393 -36.93 17.20 21.93
CA ILE A 393 -36.03 16.19 22.52
C ILE A 393 -36.01 16.32 24.05
N ASP A 394 -35.98 15.18 24.72
CA ASP A 394 -35.87 15.08 26.18
C ASP A 394 -34.42 15.22 26.64
N PRO A 395 -34.16 15.45 27.95
CA PRO A 395 -32.82 15.37 28.52
C PRO A 395 -32.14 14.04 28.16
N TYR A 396 -30.92 14.15 27.64
CA TYR A 396 -30.19 13.06 27.02
C TYR A 396 -29.89 11.90 27.99
N GLU A 397 -29.66 12.21 29.26
CA GLU A 397 -29.26 11.25 30.30
C GLU A 397 -30.44 10.43 30.83
N SER A 398 -31.66 10.97 30.72
CA SER A 398 -32.85 10.38 31.31
C SER A 398 -33.39 9.20 30.50
N VAL A 399 -33.87 8.15 31.18
CA VAL A 399 -34.65 7.08 30.55
C VAL A 399 -36.03 7.62 30.20
N GLY A 400 -36.53 7.30 28.99
CA GLY A 400 -37.87 7.71 28.57
C GLY A 400 -38.20 7.23 27.16
N SER A 401 -39.45 7.42 26.75
CA SER A 401 -39.96 7.03 25.44
C SER A 401 -39.89 8.14 24.38
N ASN A 402 -39.59 9.37 24.79
CA ASN A 402 -39.46 10.49 23.87
C ASN A 402 -38.07 10.51 23.22
N PRO A 403 -37.92 11.15 22.05
CA PRO A 403 -36.63 11.26 21.37
C PRO A 403 -35.54 11.85 22.25
N LYS A 404 -34.35 11.23 22.23
CA LYS A 404 -33.16 11.71 22.95
C LYS A 404 -32.23 12.56 22.09
N ALA A 405 -32.35 12.42 20.77
CA ALA A 405 -31.60 13.23 19.82
C ALA A 405 -32.40 13.46 18.53
N LEU A 406 -31.98 14.47 17.77
CA LEU A 406 -32.35 14.64 16.36
C LEU A 406 -31.19 14.18 15.49
N LYS A 407 -31.49 13.66 14.30
CA LYS A 407 -30.49 13.51 13.24
C LYS A 407 -30.95 14.04 11.90
N VAL A 408 -30.07 14.76 11.21
CA VAL A 408 -30.36 15.44 9.94
C VAL A 408 -29.27 15.13 8.92
N LYS A 409 -29.65 14.60 7.75
CA LYS A 409 -28.70 14.24 6.69
C LYS A 409 -28.35 15.44 5.84
N THR A 410 -27.07 15.68 5.57
CA THR A 410 -26.62 16.67 4.60
C THR A 410 -26.67 16.09 3.17
N PRO A 411 -26.68 16.94 2.12
CA PRO A 411 -26.53 16.48 0.74
C PRO A 411 -25.21 15.75 0.44
N SER A 412 -24.13 16.05 1.17
CA SER A 412 -22.83 15.35 1.06
C SER A 412 -22.86 13.92 1.61
N GLY A 413 -23.88 13.59 2.40
CA GLY A 413 -24.03 12.27 3.04
C GLY A 413 -23.61 12.23 4.51
N ASP A 414 -23.13 13.34 5.06
CA ASP A 414 -22.82 13.53 6.48
C ASP A 414 -24.12 13.69 7.29
N TRP A 415 -23.99 13.60 8.61
CA TRP A 415 -25.13 13.73 9.52
C TRP A 415 -24.84 14.70 10.66
N TYR A 416 -25.77 15.61 10.92
CA TYR A 416 -25.82 16.36 12.17
C TYR A 416 -26.63 15.59 13.20
N TYR A 417 -26.13 15.49 14.42
CA TYR A 417 -26.84 15.02 15.61
C TYR A 417 -27.03 16.17 16.58
N VAL A 418 -28.20 16.26 17.20
CA VAL A 418 -28.54 17.34 18.15
C VAL A 418 -28.99 16.73 19.47
N GLU A 419 -28.40 17.18 20.57
CA GLU A 419 -28.61 16.66 21.92
C GLU A 419 -28.99 17.77 22.89
N TYR A 420 -29.85 17.43 23.86
CA TYR A 420 -30.15 18.30 25.00
C TYR A 420 -29.59 17.67 26.28
N ARG A 421 -28.39 18.11 26.67
CA ARG A 421 -27.62 17.58 27.81
C ARG A 421 -28.02 18.28 29.10
N GLN A 422 -28.14 17.55 30.20
CA GLN A 422 -28.43 18.09 31.53
C GLN A 422 -27.46 17.53 32.58
N ALA A 423 -27.32 18.24 33.70
CA ALA A 423 -26.42 17.85 34.79
C ALA A 423 -27.02 16.69 35.62
N ILE A 424 -27.19 15.53 35.01
CA ILE A 424 -27.79 14.32 35.58
C ILE A 424 -26.75 13.21 35.56
N GLY A 425 -26.67 12.45 36.66
CA GLY A 425 -25.83 11.25 36.76
C GLY A 425 -24.35 11.53 36.43
N PHE A 426 -23.77 10.80 35.48
CA PHE A 426 -22.36 10.95 35.08
C PHE A 426 -22.07 12.28 34.38
N ASP A 427 -23.05 12.92 33.75
CA ASP A 427 -22.90 14.25 33.15
C ASP A 427 -22.98 15.37 34.19
N ALA A 428 -23.35 15.06 35.45
CA ALA A 428 -23.60 16.07 36.48
C ALA A 428 -22.44 17.04 36.70
N SER A 429 -21.20 16.58 36.85
CA SER A 429 -20.07 17.49 37.11
C SER A 429 -19.66 18.31 35.89
N ALA A 430 -19.66 17.72 34.68
CA ALA A 430 -19.23 18.40 33.46
C ALA A 430 -20.25 19.44 32.99
N VAL A 431 -21.54 19.08 33.05
CA VAL A 431 -22.63 19.95 32.59
C VAL A 431 -23.04 20.96 33.67
N SER A 432 -22.90 20.65 34.96
CA SER A 432 -23.27 21.61 36.02
C SER A 432 -22.44 22.90 35.96
N SER A 433 -21.17 22.81 35.57
CA SER A 433 -20.28 23.96 35.41
C SER A 433 -20.50 24.76 34.12
N SER A 434 -21.20 24.22 33.12
CA SER A 434 -21.46 24.90 31.85
C SER A 434 -22.89 25.45 31.77
N ALA A 435 -23.03 26.76 31.94
CA ALA A 435 -24.32 27.43 31.75
C ALA A 435 -24.81 27.34 30.30
N ASN A 436 -23.89 27.39 29.33
CA ASN A 436 -24.20 27.27 27.91
C ASN A 436 -24.80 25.89 27.58
N VAL A 437 -24.15 24.79 27.98
CA VAL A 437 -24.64 23.43 27.67
C VAL A 437 -26.03 23.16 28.27
N LYS A 438 -26.29 23.62 29.51
CA LYS A 438 -27.60 23.44 30.16
C LYS A 438 -28.74 24.21 29.50
N ASN A 439 -28.43 25.34 28.88
CA ASN A 439 -29.38 26.29 28.31
C ASN A 439 -29.30 26.37 26.78
N GLY A 440 -28.72 25.34 26.15
CA GLY A 440 -28.59 25.21 24.71
C GLY A 440 -28.81 23.77 24.23
N VAL A 441 -28.45 23.52 22.98
CA VAL A 441 -28.36 22.17 22.41
C VAL A 441 -26.98 21.93 21.84
N VAL A 442 -26.42 20.74 22.07
CA VAL A 442 -25.11 20.34 21.59
C VAL A 442 -25.26 19.70 20.21
N LEU A 443 -24.32 19.97 19.31
CA LEU A 443 -24.32 19.39 17.97
C LEU A 443 -23.04 18.63 17.69
N HIS A 444 -23.21 17.44 17.11
CA HIS A 444 -22.13 16.65 16.55
C HIS A 444 -22.30 16.48 15.04
N LEU A 445 -21.20 16.54 14.30
CA LEU A 445 -21.13 16.16 12.89
C LEU A 445 -20.52 14.76 12.76
N TRP A 446 -21.23 13.86 12.09
CA TRP A 446 -20.73 12.56 11.70
C TRP A 446 -20.38 12.54 10.21
N SER A 447 -19.09 12.58 9.92
CA SER A 447 -18.55 12.68 8.56
C SER A 447 -18.49 11.33 7.87
N GLN A 448 -19.10 11.23 6.68
CA GLN A 448 -19.07 10.08 5.77
C GLN A 448 -19.41 8.73 6.40
N GLN A 449 -20.14 8.74 7.52
CA GLN A 449 -20.42 7.54 8.33
C GLN A 449 -19.14 6.82 8.82
N ASN A 450 -18.03 7.54 8.92
CA ASN A 450 -16.79 7.02 9.49
C ASN A 450 -16.91 7.03 11.03
N PRO A 451 -16.83 5.89 11.73
CA PRO A 451 -16.86 5.83 13.19
C PRO A 451 -15.80 6.70 13.88
N ASN A 452 -14.65 6.97 13.24
CA ASN A 452 -13.63 7.90 13.76
C ASN A 452 -13.84 9.36 13.31
N GLY A 453 -14.90 9.64 12.55
CA GLY A 453 -15.21 10.94 11.98
C GLY A 453 -16.35 11.65 12.73
N ILE A 454 -16.36 11.56 14.05
CA ILE A 454 -17.39 12.16 14.91
C ILE A 454 -16.81 13.41 15.57
N TYR A 455 -17.44 14.56 15.34
CA TYR A 455 -16.93 15.85 15.78
C TYR A 455 -17.96 16.64 16.57
N LEU A 456 -17.63 17.02 17.81
CA LEU A 456 -18.28 18.10 18.53
C LEU A 456 -18.04 19.41 17.78
N LEU A 457 -19.12 20.18 17.56
CA LEU A 457 -19.06 21.46 16.88
C LEU A 457 -19.04 22.61 17.89
N ASP A 458 -18.20 23.61 17.64
CA ASP A 458 -18.21 24.84 18.42
C ASP A 458 -19.30 25.80 17.91
N MET A 459 -20.37 25.92 18.69
CA MET A 459 -21.49 26.82 18.39
C MET A 459 -21.27 28.25 18.90
N THR A 460 -20.14 28.50 19.56
CA THR A 460 -19.71 29.82 20.07
C THR A 460 -18.31 30.21 19.58
N PRO A 461 -17.99 30.11 18.27
CA PRO A 461 -16.62 30.21 17.74
C PRO A 461 -15.97 31.61 17.89
N SER A 462 -16.64 32.55 18.54
CA SER A 462 -16.04 33.81 19.00
C SER A 462 -15.14 33.64 20.23
N THR A 463 -15.22 32.52 20.94
CA THR A 463 -14.36 32.16 22.06
C THR A 463 -13.46 31.00 21.65
N ASP A 464 -12.23 30.93 22.17
CA ASP A 464 -11.33 29.79 21.93
C ASP A 464 -11.58 28.65 22.94
N SER A 465 -12.84 28.47 23.38
CA SER A 465 -13.22 27.61 24.51
C SER A 465 -14.11 26.47 24.07
N TRP A 466 -13.81 25.26 24.57
CA TRP A 466 -14.65 24.08 24.40
C TRP A 466 -15.61 23.84 25.58
N SER A 467 -15.74 24.81 26.50
CA SER A 467 -16.65 24.72 27.66
C SER A 467 -18.06 25.23 27.38
N ASP A 468 -18.25 25.90 26.24
CA ASP A 468 -19.47 26.52 25.73
C ASP A 468 -19.90 26.00 24.32
N PRO A 469 -19.76 24.70 23.99
CA PRO A 469 -19.97 24.23 22.61
C PRO A 469 -21.44 24.20 22.17
N ALA A 470 -22.40 24.49 23.04
CA ALA A 470 -23.82 24.37 22.72
C ALA A 470 -24.35 25.60 21.98
N LEU A 471 -25.30 25.38 21.07
CA LEU A 471 -26.05 26.45 20.45
C LEU A 471 -27.04 27.03 21.46
N ASP A 472 -26.85 28.29 21.83
CA ASP A 472 -27.68 28.99 22.80
C ASP A 472 -29.14 29.15 22.33
N LEU A 473 -30.04 29.28 23.30
CA LEU A 473 -31.46 29.56 23.05
C LEU A 473 -31.66 30.77 22.11
N ASN A 474 -32.51 30.61 21.09
CA ASN A 474 -32.80 31.59 20.03
C ASN A 474 -31.63 31.97 19.11
N MET A 475 -30.45 31.36 19.27
CA MET A 475 -29.36 31.51 18.32
C MET A 475 -29.56 30.55 17.14
N THR A 476 -29.03 30.94 15.98
CA THR A 476 -29.17 30.17 14.73
C THR A 476 -27.82 29.69 14.25
N PHE A 477 -27.66 28.38 14.10
CA PHE A 477 -26.59 27.79 13.29
C PHE A 477 -27.13 27.52 11.89
N THR A 478 -26.39 27.89 10.85
CA THR A 478 -26.74 27.66 9.44
C THR A 478 -25.57 27.03 8.70
N ASP A 479 -25.78 25.82 8.19
CA ASP A 479 -24.96 25.26 7.13
C ASP A 479 -25.57 25.64 5.77
N SER A 480 -25.03 26.70 5.19
CA SER A 480 -25.49 27.22 3.90
C SER A 480 -25.18 26.27 2.74
N ALA A 481 -24.12 25.45 2.84
CA ALA A 481 -23.77 24.49 1.80
C ALA A 481 -24.73 23.30 1.80
N ALA A 482 -25.20 22.86 2.97
CA ALA A 482 -26.21 21.82 3.08
C ALA A 482 -27.66 22.33 2.97
N GLY A 483 -27.87 23.64 3.11
CA GLY A 483 -29.20 24.25 3.14
C GLY A 483 -29.99 23.90 4.41
N ILE A 484 -29.27 23.73 5.54
CA ILE A 484 -29.80 23.30 6.84
C ILE A 484 -29.58 24.40 7.88
N SER A 485 -30.56 24.65 8.74
CA SER A 485 -30.37 25.47 9.93
C SER A 485 -31.05 24.90 11.18
N PHE A 486 -30.50 25.25 12.33
CA PHE A 486 -30.95 24.83 13.66
C PHE A 486 -31.17 26.06 14.54
N VAL A 487 -32.30 26.10 15.26
CA VAL A 487 -32.60 27.13 16.26
C VAL A 487 -33.25 26.48 17.47
N PRO A 488 -32.65 26.52 18.67
CA PRO A 488 -33.33 26.10 19.89
C PRO A 488 -34.43 27.12 20.19
N ALA A 489 -35.69 26.72 20.02
CA ALA A 489 -36.87 27.57 20.17
C ALA A 489 -37.34 27.67 21.63
N TRP A 490 -37.15 26.61 22.42
CA TRP A 490 -37.41 26.64 23.86
C TRP A 490 -36.55 25.61 24.60
N ILE A 491 -36.28 25.89 25.88
CA ILE A 491 -35.67 24.98 26.85
C ILE A 491 -36.42 25.14 28.18
N ASN A 492 -37.18 24.12 28.56
CA ASN A 492 -38.04 24.13 29.75
C ASN A 492 -38.25 22.73 30.35
N GLY A 493 -37.16 21.97 30.50
CA GLY A 493 -37.18 20.55 30.89
C GLY A 493 -37.21 19.60 29.68
N THR A 494 -37.58 20.11 28.51
CA THR A 494 -37.27 19.54 27.18
C THR A 494 -36.68 20.65 26.31
N ALA A 495 -36.06 20.29 25.20
CA ALA A 495 -35.65 21.26 24.18
C ALA A 495 -36.53 21.12 22.93
N GLY A 496 -37.05 22.24 22.44
CA GLY A 496 -37.65 22.33 21.11
C GLY A 496 -36.68 22.95 20.14
N VAL A 497 -36.32 22.24 19.08
CA VAL A 497 -35.37 22.71 18.06
C VAL A 497 -36.11 22.90 16.75
N THR A 498 -36.13 24.14 16.25
CA THR A 498 -36.56 24.43 14.89
C THR A 498 -35.45 23.99 13.95
N VAL A 499 -35.77 23.06 13.06
CA VAL A 499 -34.87 22.60 12.00
C VAL A 499 -35.46 23.03 10.67
N THR A 500 -34.66 23.72 9.85
CA THR A 500 -35.02 24.01 8.46
C THR A 500 -34.18 23.16 7.55
N VAL A 501 -34.80 22.46 6.60
CA VAL A 501 -34.11 21.68 5.56
C VAL A 501 -34.56 22.16 4.18
N GLY A 502 -33.62 22.30 3.25
CA GLY A 502 -33.89 22.79 1.90
C GLY A 502 -34.18 24.30 1.81
N GLY A 503 -33.89 25.06 2.88
CA GLY A 503 -34.21 26.49 3.01
C GLY A 503 -33.02 27.46 2.97
N GLY A 504 -31.78 26.96 2.91
CA GLY A 504 -30.59 27.82 2.76
C GLY A 504 -30.32 28.12 1.29
N GLY A 505 -30.12 29.40 0.96
CA GLY A 505 -30.00 29.94 -0.40
C GLY A 505 -29.10 29.12 -1.33
N GLY A 506 -29.52 29.04 -2.60
CA GLY A 506 -28.87 28.22 -3.63
C GLY A 506 -27.36 28.22 -3.49
N SER A 507 -26.79 27.05 -3.22
CA SER A 507 -25.36 26.86 -3.07
C SER A 507 -24.66 27.49 -4.27
N THR A 508 -23.85 28.52 -4.04
CA THR A 508 -22.95 29.04 -5.06
C THR A 508 -22.01 27.92 -5.44
N CYS A 509 -22.26 27.32 -6.61
CA CYS A 509 -21.45 26.23 -7.14
C CYS A 509 -19.97 26.62 -7.10
N THR A 510 -19.21 25.90 -6.28
CA THR A 510 -17.76 26.12 -6.11
C THR A 510 -17.03 24.94 -6.73
N ARG A 511 -16.32 25.21 -7.83
CA ARG A 511 -15.51 24.22 -8.53
C ARG A 511 -14.16 24.05 -7.82
N LYS A 512 -13.66 22.82 -7.69
CA LYS A 512 -12.35 22.51 -7.08
C LYS A 512 -11.54 21.58 -7.99
N SER A 513 -10.21 21.59 -7.81
CA SER A 513 -9.33 20.64 -8.49
C SER A 513 -9.71 19.21 -8.10
N PRO A 514 -9.85 18.27 -9.05
CA PRO A 514 -10.14 16.89 -8.71
C PRO A 514 -8.95 16.22 -7.99
N THR A 515 -9.23 15.15 -7.24
CA THR A 515 -8.17 14.24 -6.76
C THR A 515 -7.97 13.14 -7.78
N VAL A 516 -6.72 12.89 -8.19
CA VAL A 516 -6.37 11.85 -9.17
C VAL A 516 -5.45 10.83 -8.51
N THR A 517 -5.73 9.55 -8.68
CA THR A 517 -4.85 8.46 -8.25
C THR A 517 -4.66 7.44 -9.37
N VAL A 518 -3.52 6.74 -9.36
CA VAL A 518 -3.19 5.71 -10.36
C VAL A 518 -2.81 4.41 -9.65
N SER A 519 -3.36 3.29 -10.10
CA SER A 519 -3.11 1.96 -9.55
C SER A 519 -2.91 0.91 -10.65
N PRO A 520 -1.92 0.01 -10.50
CA PRO A 520 -0.83 0.08 -9.52
C PRO A 520 0.10 1.27 -9.81
N ALA A 521 0.77 1.80 -8.78
CA ALA A 521 1.68 2.94 -8.94
C ALA A 521 2.93 2.62 -9.78
N GLN A 522 3.26 1.33 -9.94
CA GLN A 522 4.34 0.85 -10.81
C GLN A 522 3.92 -0.45 -11.52
N GLN A 523 4.30 -0.59 -12.79
CA GLN A 523 4.29 -1.87 -13.51
C GLN A 523 5.58 -2.07 -14.27
N GLN A 524 5.97 -3.34 -14.48
CA GLN A 524 7.15 -3.70 -15.25
C GLN A 524 6.77 -4.40 -16.55
N GLY A 525 7.49 -4.11 -17.64
CA GLY A 525 7.32 -4.77 -18.94
C GLY A 525 8.58 -4.72 -19.79
N ALA A 526 8.73 -5.68 -20.71
CA ALA A 526 9.79 -5.64 -21.72
C ALA A 526 9.63 -4.40 -22.64
N PRO A 527 10.71 -3.91 -23.29
CA PRO A 527 10.59 -2.85 -24.28
C PRO A 527 9.53 -3.18 -25.34
N GLY A 528 8.65 -2.23 -25.65
CA GLY A 528 7.57 -2.44 -26.62
C GLY A 528 6.27 -3.03 -26.04
N THR A 529 6.24 -3.35 -24.74
CA THR A 529 5.04 -3.91 -24.08
C THR A 529 4.02 -2.81 -23.76
N THR A 530 2.72 -3.15 -23.81
CA THR A 530 1.65 -2.28 -23.31
C THR A 530 1.32 -2.68 -21.87
N LEU A 531 1.36 -1.72 -20.95
CA LEU A 531 0.98 -1.85 -19.55
C LEU A 531 -0.29 -1.03 -19.27
N ASN A 532 -1.16 -1.55 -18.42
CA ASN A 532 -2.50 -0.99 -18.18
C ASN A 532 -2.61 -0.50 -16.74
N TYR A 533 -2.86 0.79 -16.55
CA TYR A 533 -3.05 1.43 -15.26
C TYR A 533 -4.52 1.82 -15.07
N SER A 534 -5.07 1.64 -13.88
CA SER A 534 -6.36 2.21 -13.50
C SER A 534 -6.15 3.61 -12.96
N VAL A 535 -6.86 4.60 -13.52
CA VAL A 535 -6.82 6.00 -13.07
C VAL A 535 -8.17 6.34 -12.47
N SER A 536 -8.18 6.71 -11.18
CA SER A 536 -9.38 7.08 -10.43
C SER A 536 -9.41 8.59 -10.20
N ILE A 537 -10.59 9.20 -10.41
CA ILE A 537 -10.84 10.63 -10.30
C ILE A 537 -11.93 10.85 -9.25
N THR A 538 -11.68 11.73 -8.28
CA THR A 538 -12.67 12.21 -7.31
C THR A 538 -13.06 13.64 -7.66
N ASN A 539 -14.37 13.90 -7.78
CA ASN A 539 -14.88 15.25 -7.98
C ASN A 539 -14.98 15.97 -6.63
N ASN A 540 -14.16 17.01 -6.44
CA ASN A 540 -14.12 17.79 -5.20
C ASN A 540 -15.01 19.04 -5.23
N ASP A 541 -15.80 19.24 -6.30
CA ASP A 541 -16.76 20.35 -6.39
C ASP A 541 -17.76 20.32 -5.22
N THR A 542 -18.32 21.47 -4.86
CA THR A 542 -19.34 21.59 -3.81
C THR A 542 -20.50 22.46 -4.28
N GLY A 543 -21.73 22.03 -4.06
CA GLY A 543 -22.93 22.79 -4.45
C GLY A 543 -23.15 22.91 -5.97
N CYS A 544 -22.62 21.96 -6.75
CA CYS A 544 -22.70 21.96 -8.21
C CYS A 544 -23.46 20.75 -8.77
N ALA A 545 -23.87 20.82 -10.03
CA ALA A 545 -24.18 19.60 -10.80
C ALA A 545 -22.89 18.84 -11.16
N ALA A 546 -23.04 17.59 -11.62
CA ALA A 546 -21.92 16.75 -12.07
C ALA A 546 -21.02 17.46 -13.09
N SER A 547 -19.71 17.22 -12.97
CA SER A 547 -18.67 17.79 -13.82
C SER A 547 -18.10 16.75 -14.75
N SER A 548 -17.62 17.19 -15.90
CA SER A 548 -16.87 16.42 -16.88
C SER A 548 -15.38 16.64 -16.68
N PHE A 549 -14.66 15.55 -16.54
CA PHE A 549 -13.22 15.53 -16.31
C PHE A 549 -12.52 14.97 -17.53
N THR A 550 -11.61 15.74 -18.13
CA THR A 550 -10.81 15.31 -19.28
C THR A 550 -9.43 14.85 -18.84
N GLN A 551 -9.08 13.64 -19.25
CA GLN A 551 -7.87 12.96 -18.82
C GLN A 551 -6.74 13.17 -19.83
N GLN A 552 -5.54 13.45 -19.33
CA GLN A 552 -4.33 13.55 -20.13
C GLN A 552 -3.20 12.76 -19.48
N ALA A 553 -2.30 12.25 -20.32
CA ALA A 553 -1.12 11.55 -19.85
C ALA A 553 0.09 11.98 -20.69
N THR A 554 1.22 12.17 -20.03
CA THR A 554 2.51 12.47 -20.66
C THR A 554 3.45 11.31 -20.38
N ALA A 555 4.00 10.73 -21.45
CA ALA A 555 4.98 9.65 -21.42
C ALA A 555 6.28 10.08 -22.11
N PRO A 556 7.40 9.37 -21.91
CA PRO A 556 8.65 9.64 -22.61
C PRO A 556 8.51 9.66 -24.15
N GLY A 557 9.39 10.40 -24.82
CA GLY A 557 9.38 10.52 -26.29
C GLY A 557 9.43 9.15 -26.99
N GLY A 558 8.55 8.94 -27.98
CA GLY A 558 8.44 7.69 -28.73
C GLY A 558 7.59 6.59 -28.06
N TRP A 559 6.98 6.88 -26.91
CA TRP A 559 6.00 6.01 -26.26
C TRP A 559 4.58 6.41 -26.66
N THR A 560 3.61 5.52 -26.44
CA THR A 560 2.19 5.84 -26.59
C THR A 560 1.48 5.72 -25.26
N ALA A 561 0.64 6.69 -24.90
CA ALA A 561 -0.20 6.67 -23.70
C ALA A 561 -1.62 7.07 -24.10
N SER A 562 -2.62 6.22 -23.82
CA SER A 562 -4.00 6.43 -24.25
C SER A 562 -5.01 5.93 -23.22
N PHE A 563 -6.12 6.65 -23.07
CA PHE A 563 -7.20 6.28 -22.16
C PHE A 563 -8.30 5.52 -22.89
N THR A 564 -8.88 4.51 -22.25
CA THR A 564 -10.09 3.83 -22.75
C THR A 564 -11.31 4.76 -22.73
N ALA A 565 -11.41 5.60 -21.71
CA ALA A 565 -12.33 6.74 -21.66
C ALA A 565 -11.54 8.01 -21.33
N ALA A 566 -11.44 8.93 -22.29
CA ALA A 566 -10.72 10.19 -22.15
C ALA A 566 -11.50 11.25 -21.36
N THR A 567 -12.80 11.07 -21.17
CA THR A 567 -13.65 11.97 -20.38
C THR A 567 -14.58 11.17 -19.47
N LEU A 568 -14.79 11.63 -18.24
CA LEU A 568 -15.71 11.05 -17.26
C LEU A 568 -16.65 12.11 -16.70
N THR A 569 -17.92 11.80 -16.51
CA THR A 569 -18.88 12.69 -15.85
C THR A 569 -19.16 12.20 -14.43
N ILE A 570 -18.86 13.03 -13.43
CA ILE A 570 -18.79 12.64 -12.02
C ILE A 570 -19.54 13.67 -11.17
N ALA A 571 -20.49 13.21 -10.35
CA ALA A 571 -21.19 14.07 -9.38
C ALA A 571 -20.23 14.58 -8.28
N PRO A 572 -20.44 15.77 -7.69
CA PRO A 572 -19.70 16.21 -6.50
C PRO A 572 -19.59 15.13 -5.42
N GLY A 573 -18.39 14.93 -4.87
CA GLY A 573 -18.08 13.90 -3.87
C GLY A 573 -17.95 12.46 -4.41
N ALA A 574 -18.42 12.20 -5.64
CA ALA A 574 -18.34 10.87 -6.24
C ALA A 574 -16.97 10.58 -6.88
N LYS A 575 -16.71 9.30 -7.12
CA LYS A 575 -15.49 8.78 -7.75
C LYS A 575 -15.82 7.98 -9.01
N ALA A 576 -14.97 8.06 -10.03
CA ALA A 576 -15.04 7.22 -11.23
C ALA A 576 -13.63 6.89 -11.75
N SER A 577 -13.50 5.79 -12.50
CA SER A 577 -12.21 5.31 -12.99
C SER A 577 -12.20 5.01 -14.49
N THR A 578 -11.02 5.10 -15.10
CA THR A 578 -10.74 4.75 -16.51
C THR A 578 -9.40 4.01 -16.61
N THR A 579 -9.14 3.30 -17.71
CA THR A 579 -7.87 2.60 -17.92
C THR A 579 -6.95 3.43 -18.81
N LEU A 580 -5.73 3.68 -18.34
CA LEU A 580 -4.61 4.24 -19.09
C LEU A 580 -3.74 3.10 -19.62
N GLN A 581 -3.62 3.00 -20.95
CA GLN A 581 -2.74 2.05 -21.63
C GLN A 581 -1.47 2.77 -22.04
N VAL A 582 -0.32 2.33 -21.53
CA VAL A 582 1.00 2.89 -21.85
C VAL A 582 1.84 1.83 -22.53
N LYS A 583 2.35 2.13 -23.72
CA LYS A 583 3.26 1.25 -24.47
C LYS A 583 4.62 1.92 -24.61
N SER A 584 5.66 1.25 -24.14
CA SER A 584 7.04 1.72 -24.32
C SER A 584 7.52 1.52 -25.76
N SER A 585 8.58 2.22 -26.17
CA SER A 585 9.26 1.91 -27.44
C SER A 585 10.02 0.59 -27.33
N ALA A 586 10.04 -0.19 -28.42
CA ALA A 586 10.77 -1.46 -28.52
C ALA A 586 12.29 -1.34 -28.29
N PHE A 587 12.84 -0.13 -28.32
CA PHE A 587 14.26 0.15 -28.12
C PHE A 587 14.54 0.91 -26.82
N THR A 588 13.54 1.02 -25.93
CA THR A 588 13.74 1.73 -24.67
C THR A 588 14.71 0.95 -23.80
N SER A 589 15.72 1.63 -23.25
CA SER A 589 16.66 1.05 -22.30
C SER A 589 15.97 0.63 -21.01
N ASP A 590 16.61 -0.27 -20.26
CA ASP A 590 16.12 -0.64 -18.93
C ASP A 590 16.12 0.56 -17.99
N GLY A 591 15.07 0.67 -17.18
CA GLY A 591 14.93 1.73 -16.21
C GLY A 591 13.48 2.05 -15.86
N ALA A 592 13.32 2.80 -14.79
CA ALA A 592 12.03 3.33 -14.36
C ALA A 592 11.71 4.64 -15.10
N TYR A 593 10.57 4.67 -15.77
CA TYR A 593 10.08 5.82 -16.52
C TYR A 593 8.78 6.34 -15.88
N THR A 594 8.78 7.62 -15.54
CA THR A 594 7.60 8.28 -14.97
C THR A 594 6.58 8.61 -16.06
N ILE A 595 5.35 8.19 -15.83
CA ILE A 595 4.16 8.58 -16.59
C ILE A 595 3.40 9.59 -15.75
N SER A 596 3.28 10.82 -16.23
CA SER A 596 2.48 11.85 -15.56
C SER A 596 1.04 11.77 -16.05
N VAL A 597 0.10 11.76 -15.12
CA VAL A 597 -1.34 11.73 -15.40
C VAL A 597 -1.96 13.00 -14.84
N SER A 598 -2.82 13.64 -15.62
CA SER A 598 -3.62 14.78 -15.17
C SER A 598 -5.09 14.64 -15.55
N SER A 599 -5.95 15.26 -14.76
CA SER A 599 -7.40 15.33 -15.00
C SER A 599 -7.85 16.76 -14.82
N LEU A 600 -8.48 17.33 -15.83
CA LEU A 600 -8.97 18.71 -15.83
C LEU A 600 -10.48 18.75 -15.70
N ASN A 601 -11.00 19.53 -14.76
CA ASN A 601 -12.42 19.85 -14.67
C ASN A 601 -12.82 20.79 -15.82
N GLN A 602 -13.63 20.30 -16.77
CA GLN A 602 -14.00 21.05 -17.99
C GLN A 602 -15.04 22.14 -17.76
N GLN A 603 -15.75 22.09 -16.62
CA GLN A 603 -16.76 23.08 -16.25
C GLN A 603 -16.15 24.27 -15.50
N ALA A 604 -14.83 24.28 -15.32
CA ALA A 604 -14.08 25.44 -14.86
C ALA A 604 -13.67 26.31 -16.08
N ALA A 605 -14.50 27.28 -16.47
CA ALA A 605 -14.13 28.26 -17.49
C ALA A 605 -14.40 29.71 -17.07
N LEU A 606 -13.29 30.45 -16.96
CA LEU A 606 -13.05 31.91 -17.02
C LEU A 606 -13.72 32.83 -15.98
N PRO A 607 -12.94 33.71 -15.31
CA PRO A 607 -13.48 34.85 -14.57
C PRO A 607 -14.39 35.68 -15.48
N THR A 608 -15.52 36.14 -14.96
CA THR A 608 -16.46 37.02 -15.66
C THR A 608 -15.91 38.43 -15.94
N ASP A 609 -14.70 38.76 -15.48
CA ASP A 609 -14.02 40.00 -15.80
C ASP A 609 -13.02 39.77 -16.94
N GLY A 610 -13.40 40.24 -18.13
CA GLY A 610 -12.73 40.05 -19.42
C GLY A 610 -11.29 40.58 -19.53
N THR A 611 -10.38 40.04 -18.72
CA THR A 611 -8.94 40.18 -18.88
C THR A 611 -8.36 38.84 -19.31
N SER A 612 -7.55 38.91 -20.36
CA SER A 612 -7.04 37.81 -21.17
C SER A 612 -6.28 36.73 -20.40
N ALA A 613 -6.70 35.48 -20.64
CA ALA A 613 -5.97 34.22 -20.72
C ALA A 613 -4.60 34.13 -20.00
N SER A 614 -4.60 33.48 -18.83
CA SER A 614 -3.53 32.55 -18.43
C SER A 614 -3.99 31.66 -17.27
N SER A 615 -3.88 30.34 -17.45
CA SER A 615 -4.06 29.23 -16.49
C SER A 615 -5.31 28.35 -16.65
N THR A 616 -5.33 27.52 -17.70
CA THR A 616 -6.09 26.25 -17.73
C THR A 616 -5.57 25.21 -16.71
N SER A 617 -4.57 25.56 -15.89
CA SER A 617 -3.92 24.72 -14.87
C SER A 617 -4.53 24.83 -13.46
N ALA A 618 -5.48 25.75 -13.22
CA ALA A 618 -5.97 26.03 -11.87
C ALA A 618 -6.89 24.95 -11.26
N TYR A 619 -7.50 24.08 -12.08
CA TYR A 619 -8.44 23.03 -11.65
C TYR A 619 -8.08 21.65 -12.17
N ALA A 620 -6.78 21.35 -12.17
CA ALA A 620 -6.24 20.06 -12.56
C ALA A 620 -5.75 19.26 -11.36
N GLY A 621 -6.14 17.99 -11.28
CA GLY A 621 -5.51 17.01 -10.39
C GLY A 621 -4.41 16.28 -11.13
N THR A 622 -3.33 15.91 -10.44
CA THR A 622 -2.21 15.18 -11.03
C THR A 622 -1.83 13.95 -10.20
N ALA A 623 -1.30 12.95 -10.88
CA ALA A 623 -0.73 11.75 -10.28
C ALA A 623 0.42 11.25 -11.16
N THR A 624 1.23 10.34 -10.64
CA THR A 624 2.29 9.69 -11.39
C THR A 624 2.18 8.18 -11.30
N ALA A 625 2.58 7.50 -12.37
CA ALA A 625 2.80 6.06 -12.38
C ALA A 625 4.20 5.77 -12.92
N THR A 626 4.76 4.63 -12.56
CA THR A 626 6.08 4.19 -13.01
C THR A 626 5.94 3.02 -13.97
N TYR A 627 6.37 3.22 -15.22
CA TYR A 627 6.61 2.13 -16.14
C TYR A 627 8.08 1.72 -15.99
N ASP A 628 8.34 0.54 -15.44
CA ASP A 628 9.67 -0.05 -15.37
C ASP A 628 9.94 -0.88 -16.63
N VAL A 629 10.80 -0.37 -17.50
CA VAL A 629 11.28 -1.14 -18.64
C VAL A 629 12.35 -2.07 -18.13
N ALA A 630 12.11 -3.37 -18.27
CA ALA A 630 13.09 -4.39 -17.96
C ALA A 630 13.16 -5.39 -19.10
N THR A 631 14.29 -5.40 -19.81
CA THR A 631 14.58 -6.38 -20.85
C THR A 631 14.54 -7.78 -20.26
N THR A 632 13.60 -8.59 -20.74
CA THR A 632 13.65 -10.03 -20.54
C THR A 632 14.69 -10.64 -21.48
N GLY A 633 15.97 -10.57 -21.07
CA GLY A 633 16.92 -11.68 -21.19
C GLY A 633 17.93 -11.67 -22.34
N GLY A 634 19.19 -11.87 -21.97
CA GLY A 634 20.01 -12.85 -22.69
C GLY A 634 19.32 -14.22 -22.68
N GLY A 635 19.62 -15.05 -23.67
CA GLY A 635 18.99 -16.34 -23.89
C GLY A 635 19.65 -17.12 -25.02
N VAL A 636 19.09 -18.29 -25.34
CA VAL A 636 19.49 -19.09 -26.50
C VAL A 636 18.40 -18.95 -27.55
N PHE A 637 18.80 -18.63 -28.79
CA PHE A 637 17.90 -18.63 -29.94
C PHE A 637 18.53 -19.48 -31.03
N SER A 638 17.76 -20.42 -31.57
CA SER A 638 18.16 -21.24 -32.70
C SER A 638 17.06 -21.25 -33.75
N ASP A 639 17.46 -21.22 -35.02
CA ASP A 639 16.56 -21.28 -36.15
C ASP A 639 17.18 -22.14 -37.26
N ASP A 640 16.54 -23.25 -37.57
CA ASP A 640 16.91 -24.19 -38.64
C ASP A 640 16.23 -23.86 -39.97
N PHE A 641 15.41 -22.80 -39.99
CA PHE A 641 14.64 -22.34 -41.16
C PHE A 641 13.77 -23.40 -41.85
N GLY A 642 13.48 -24.53 -41.19
CA GLY A 642 12.75 -25.68 -41.73
C GLY A 642 11.25 -25.48 -41.95
N ARG A 643 10.81 -24.22 -42.09
CA ARG A 643 9.41 -23.81 -42.27
C ARG A 643 9.07 -23.58 -43.75
N PRO A 644 7.77 -23.45 -44.12
CA PRO A 644 7.35 -23.24 -45.51
C PRO A 644 7.94 -21.98 -46.15
N ASP A 645 8.00 -21.97 -47.47
CA ASP A 645 8.49 -20.84 -48.27
C ASP A 645 7.75 -19.54 -47.92
N GLY A 646 8.50 -18.46 -47.69
CA GLY A 646 7.91 -17.21 -47.22
C GLY A 646 8.90 -16.28 -46.49
N PRO A 647 8.39 -15.27 -45.76
CA PRO A 647 9.23 -14.39 -44.94
C PRO A 647 9.87 -15.18 -43.78
N LEU A 648 10.99 -14.65 -43.23
CA LEU A 648 11.68 -15.33 -42.13
C LEU A 648 10.80 -15.54 -40.89
N GLY A 649 9.90 -14.64 -40.50
CA GLY A 649 9.09 -14.81 -39.28
C GLY A 649 9.93 -14.96 -38.01
N ASN A 650 9.42 -15.67 -36.99
CA ASN A 650 10.16 -16.07 -35.78
C ASN A 650 10.97 -14.94 -35.09
N GLY A 651 10.43 -13.72 -35.04
CA GLY A 651 11.07 -12.57 -34.39
C GLY A 651 12.20 -11.89 -35.18
N TRP A 652 12.49 -12.33 -36.41
CA TRP A 652 13.52 -11.72 -37.26
C TRP A 652 13.10 -10.33 -37.75
N SER A 653 13.91 -9.32 -37.46
CA SER A 653 13.84 -8.00 -38.10
C SER A 653 14.80 -7.95 -39.28
N MET A 654 14.29 -7.64 -40.48
CA MET A 654 15.04 -7.75 -41.73
C MET A 654 15.40 -6.38 -42.31
N ASN A 655 16.59 -6.29 -42.91
CA ASN A 655 16.98 -5.21 -43.81
C ASN A 655 17.42 -5.84 -45.15
N GLY A 656 16.57 -5.71 -46.17
CA GLY A 656 16.72 -6.38 -47.46
C GLY A 656 15.76 -7.56 -47.66
N GLY A 657 15.99 -8.34 -48.72
CA GLY A 657 15.06 -9.39 -49.18
C GLY A 657 15.46 -10.81 -48.80
N LEU A 658 15.55 -11.11 -47.50
CA LEU A 658 15.78 -12.49 -47.03
C LEU A 658 14.45 -13.25 -46.97
N THR A 659 14.41 -14.43 -47.58
CA THR A 659 13.20 -15.29 -47.61
C THR A 659 13.57 -16.75 -47.41
N ILE A 660 12.63 -17.57 -46.96
CA ILE A 660 12.79 -19.02 -46.87
C ILE A 660 12.36 -19.62 -48.19
N GLN A 661 13.20 -20.48 -48.75
CA GLN A 661 12.92 -21.29 -49.91
C GLN A 661 13.49 -22.69 -49.69
N THR A 662 12.63 -23.70 -49.78
CA THR A 662 12.98 -25.12 -49.61
C THR A 662 13.65 -25.41 -48.26
N GLY A 663 13.20 -24.76 -47.18
CA GLY A 663 13.71 -24.96 -45.81
C GLY A 663 15.03 -24.23 -45.49
N GLU A 664 15.45 -23.28 -46.33
CA GLU A 664 16.70 -22.52 -46.14
C GLU A 664 16.50 -21.05 -46.47
N VAL A 665 17.33 -20.17 -45.92
CA VAL A 665 17.26 -18.75 -46.24
C VAL A 665 17.96 -18.45 -47.57
N ARG A 666 17.30 -17.64 -48.40
CA ARG A 666 17.81 -17.07 -49.64
C ARG A 666 17.85 -15.55 -49.56
N ASN A 667 18.96 -14.97 -50.02
CA ASN A 667 19.00 -13.53 -50.30
C ASN A 667 18.33 -13.24 -51.65
N ALA A 668 17.64 -12.11 -51.75
CA ALA A 668 17.17 -11.62 -53.04
C ALA A 668 18.39 -11.42 -53.98
N PRO A 669 18.24 -11.66 -55.30
CA PRO A 669 19.32 -11.53 -56.27
C PRO A 669 19.62 -10.05 -56.59
N THR A 670 19.97 -9.28 -55.56
CA THR A 670 20.36 -7.87 -55.63
C THR A 670 21.81 -7.71 -55.20
N ARG A 671 22.52 -6.71 -55.75
CA ARG A 671 23.89 -6.38 -55.33
C ARG A 671 23.89 -5.49 -54.07
N SER A 672 23.32 -6.00 -52.99
CA SER A 672 23.29 -5.33 -51.68
C SER A 672 23.52 -6.34 -50.56
N MET A 673 23.99 -5.85 -49.41
CA MET A 673 23.99 -6.65 -48.20
C MET A 673 22.57 -6.76 -47.67
N GLN A 674 22.20 -7.95 -47.22
CA GLN A 674 20.89 -8.22 -46.63
C GLN A 674 21.10 -8.87 -45.27
N SER A 675 20.44 -8.35 -44.25
CA SER A 675 20.61 -8.80 -42.87
C SER A 675 19.28 -9.12 -42.19
N ALA A 676 19.37 -10.00 -41.19
CA ALA A 676 18.29 -10.29 -40.26
C ALA A 676 18.84 -10.28 -38.84
N VAL A 677 18.14 -9.64 -37.91
CA VAL A 677 18.55 -9.51 -36.50
C VAL A 677 17.42 -9.95 -35.55
N GLN A 678 17.80 -10.58 -34.44
CA GLN A 678 16.92 -10.87 -33.32
C GLN A 678 16.96 -9.70 -32.34
N ALA A 679 16.12 -8.70 -32.58
CA ALA A 679 16.16 -7.42 -31.86
C ALA A 679 15.98 -7.56 -30.34
N GLY A 680 15.23 -8.58 -29.89
CA GLY A 680 15.02 -8.87 -28.47
C GLY A 680 16.13 -9.68 -27.79
N LEU A 681 17.07 -10.26 -28.56
CA LEU A 681 18.14 -11.09 -27.99
C LEU A 681 19.40 -10.26 -27.75
N ILE A 682 19.40 -9.53 -26.63
CA ILE A 682 20.42 -8.52 -26.30
C ILE A 682 21.29 -8.99 -25.13
N GLY A 683 22.60 -8.76 -25.24
CA GLY A 683 23.54 -9.04 -24.16
C GLY A 683 24.96 -8.62 -24.48
N ALA A 684 25.81 -8.63 -23.46
CA ALA A 684 27.21 -8.22 -23.59
C ALA A 684 28.06 -9.39 -24.07
N SER A 685 27.81 -10.60 -23.55
CA SER A 685 28.51 -11.81 -23.98
C SER A 685 27.66 -12.55 -25.01
N GLN A 686 28.25 -12.84 -26.17
CA GLN A 686 27.51 -13.36 -27.32
C GLN A 686 28.32 -14.47 -27.99
N SER A 687 27.65 -15.51 -28.46
CA SER A 687 28.19 -16.51 -29.39
C SER A 687 27.17 -16.75 -30.48
N VAL A 688 27.46 -16.32 -31.71
CA VAL A 688 26.56 -16.39 -32.85
C VAL A 688 27.15 -17.30 -33.92
N THR A 689 26.38 -18.27 -34.35
CA THR A 689 26.71 -19.28 -35.34
C THR A 689 25.69 -19.24 -36.48
N ALA A 690 26.14 -19.33 -37.72
CA ALA A 690 25.28 -19.56 -38.88
C ALA A 690 26.05 -20.30 -39.97
N SER A 691 25.35 -21.12 -40.74
CA SER A 691 25.92 -21.84 -41.89
C SER A 691 25.53 -21.15 -43.19
N PHE A 692 26.47 -21.05 -44.13
CA PHE A 692 26.26 -20.39 -45.42
C PHE A 692 26.79 -21.26 -46.56
N ALA A 693 26.13 -21.20 -47.73
CA ALA A 693 26.63 -21.82 -48.95
C ALA A 693 26.55 -20.85 -50.13
N SER A 694 27.65 -20.76 -50.87
CA SER A 694 27.77 -19.85 -52.02
C SER A 694 27.46 -20.56 -53.33
N ILE A 695 26.41 -20.12 -54.04
CA ILE A 695 26.08 -20.60 -55.39
C ILE A 695 27.22 -20.35 -56.39
N ASP A 696 27.79 -19.14 -56.40
CA ASP A 696 28.95 -18.82 -57.24
C ASP A 696 29.97 -17.93 -56.52
N ASN A 697 31.09 -18.54 -56.16
CA ASN A 697 32.22 -17.86 -55.53
C ASN A 697 32.84 -16.78 -56.42
N ASN A 698 32.73 -16.86 -57.75
CA ASN A 698 33.39 -15.91 -58.66
C ASN A 698 32.74 -14.51 -58.63
N THR A 699 31.58 -14.36 -57.97
CA THR A 699 30.85 -13.08 -57.86
C THR A 699 31.23 -12.22 -56.67
N ASN A 700 32.25 -12.60 -55.89
CA ASN A 700 32.68 -11.90 -54.69
C ASN A 700 31.66 -11.78 -53.54
N PRO A 701 30.86 -12.81 -53.19
CA PRO A 701 29.84 -12.69 -52.14
C PRO A 701 30.41 -12.71 -50.73
N TRP A 702 29.60 -12.16 -49.82
CA TRP A 702 29.89 -11.91 -48.41
C TRP A 702 28.90 -12.68 -47.54
N PHE A 703 29.41 -13.30 -46.48
CA PHE A 703 28.63 -14.09 -45.53
C PHE A 703 29.11 -13.78 -44.12
N GLY A 704 28.22 -13.43 -43.20
CA GLY A 704 28.64 -13.03 -41.87
C GLY A 704 27.58 -13.15 -40.79
N VAL A 705 28.07 -13.13 -39.56
CA VAL A 705 27.26 -13.01 -38.35
C VAL A 705 27.48 -11.63 -37.72
N ILE A 706 26.42 -11.10 -37.12
CA ILE A 706 26.36 -9.78 -36.52
C ILE A 706 26.37 -9.93 -34.99
N LEU A 707 27.24 -9.15 -34.34
CA LEU A 707 27.34 -9.06 -32.89
C LEU A 707 27.08 -7.62 -32.44
N ARG A 708 26.53 -7.48 -31.24
CA ARG A 708 26.28 -6.21 -30.54
C ARG A 708 25.62 -5.16 -31.43
N TRP A 709 24.61 -5.58 -32.19
CA TRP A 709 23.84 -4.71 -33.07
C TRP A 709 23.04 -3.69 -32.25
N LYS A 710 23.27 -2.41 -32.51
CA LYS A 710 22.47 -1.32 -31.94
C LYS A 710 21.43 -0.83 -32.94
N ASP A 711 21.87 -0.63 -34.17
CA ASP A 711 21.07 -0.20 -35.30
C ASP A 711 21.79 -0.56 -36.61
N ALA A 712 21.20 -0.22 -37.77
CA ALA A 712 21.75 -0.52 -39.09
C ALA A 712 23.10 0.16 -39.40
N SER A 713 23.55 1.09 -38.55
CA SER A 713 24.77 1.88 -38.70
C SER A 713 25.82 1.55 -37.63
N ASN A 714 25.50 0.76 -36.59
CA ASN A 714 26.33 0.54 -35.41
C ASN A 714 26.31 -0.93 -34.95
N TYR A 715 27.34 -1.71 -35.31
CA TYR A 715 27.47 -3.13 -34.94
C TYR A 715 28.88 -3.70 -35.21
N TYR A 716 29.17 -4.87 -34.63
CA TYR A 716 30.30 -5.71 -35.05
C TYR A 716 29.85 -6.74 -36.09
N MET A 717 30.73 -7.06 -37.03
CA MET A 717 30.46 -8.06 -38.07
C MET A 717 31.69 -8.95 -38.29
N CYS A 718 31.45 -10.26 -38.24
CA CYS A 718 32.45 -11.28 -38.52
C CYS A 718 32.03 -12.01 -39.79
N TYR A 719 32.84 -11.86 -40.85
CA TYR A 719 32.41 -12.26 -42.18
C TYR A 719 33.51 -12.90 -43.01
N ARG A 720 33.07 -13.72 -43.96
CA ARG A 720 33.88 -14.36 -44.98
C ARG A 720 33.56 -13.73 -46.34
N ARG A 721 34.61 -13.39 -47.08
CA ARG A 721 34.53 -13.03 -48.50
C ARG A 721 35.05 -14.19 -49.35
N THR A 722 34.31 -14.55 -50.38
CA THR A 722 34.68 -15.62 -51.33
C THR A 722 34.85 -15.04 -52.72
N GLY A 723 35.79 -15.55 -53.54
CA GLY A 723 36.01 -15.07 -54.92
C GLY A 723 37.46 -14.69 -55.21
N GLY A 724 37.69 -13.50 -55.75
CA GLY A 724 39.02 -12.99 -56.09
C GLY A 724 39.95 -12.85 -54.88
N SER A 725 39.38 -12.72 -53.68
CA SER A 725 40.10 -12.87 -52.41
C SER A 725 39.28 -13.77 -51.49
N ASN A 726 39.93 -14.78 -50.90
CA ASN A 726 39.31 -15.69 -49.94
C ASN A 726 39.84 -15.34 -48.55
N VAL A 727 39.09 -14.48 -47.85
CA VAL A 727 39.50 -13.91 -46.56
C VAL A 727 38.37 -14.01 -45.54
N VAL A 728 38.75 -14.03 -44.28
CA VAL A 728 37.86 -13.82 -43.14
C VAL A 728 38.26 -12.55 -42.41
N ARG A 729 37.27 -11.81 -41.90
CA ARG A 729 37.45 -10.51 -41.25
C ARG A 729 36.60 -10.38 -40.00
N ILE A 730 37.14 -9.68 -39.01
CA ILE A 730 36.37 -9.04 -37.94
C ILE A 730 36.39 -7.54 -38.25
N SER A 731 35.22 -6.92 -38.25
CA SER A 731 35.03 -5.49 -38.55
C SER A 731 34.05 -4.86 -37.57
N LYS A 732 34.10 -3.54 -37.46
CA LYS A 732 33.07 -2.73 -36.81
C LYS A 732 32.47 -1.76 -37.82
N VAL A 733 31.19 -1.50 -37.71
CA VAL A 733 30.49 -0.45 -38.43
C VAL A 733 30.09 0.60 -37.40
N VAL A 734 30.54 1.83 -37.58
CA VAL A 734 30.20 2.97 -36.72
C VAL A 734 29.67 4.08 -37.62
N ASN A 735 28.47 4.56 -37.36
CA ASN A 735 27.78 5.55 -38.22
C ASN A 735 27.77 5.15 -39.71
N GLY A 736 27.60 3.85 -39.99
CA GLY A 736 27.54 3.30 -41.34
C GLY A 736 28.90 3.09 -42.03
N VAL A 737 30.01 3.42 -41.36
CA VAL A 737 31.37 3.26 -41.91
C VAL A 737 32.02 1.99 -41.37
N GLU A 738 32.38 1.06 -42.26
CA GLU A 738 33.10 -0.16 -41.91
C GLU A 738 34.59 0.13 -41.64
N THR A 739 35.11 -0.36 -40.50
CA THR A 739 36.53 -0.46 -40.19
C THR A 739 36.90 -1.92 -40.01
N ILE A 740 37.87 -2.41 -40.79
CA ILE A 740 38.40 -3.78 -40.67
C ILE A 740 39.36 -3.81 -39.48
N LEU A 741 39.03 -4.61 -38.47
CA LEU A 741 39.84 -4.73 -37.24
C LEU A 741 40.93 -5.80 -37.41
N LYS A 742 40.62 -6.92 -38.06
CA LYS A 742 41.60 -7.98 -38.36
C LYS A 742 41.15 -8.82 -39.55
N SER A 743 42.10 -9.32 -40.33
CA SER A 743 41.85 -10.12 -41.54
C SER A 743 42.90 -11.21 -41.70
N THR A 744 42.51 -12.37 -42.25
CA THR A 744 43.45 -13.41 -42.70
C THR A 744 42.93 -14.17 -43.91
N SER A 745 43.83 -14.76 -44.69
CA SER A 745 43.52 -15.59 -45.85
C SER A 745 43.03 -16.98 -45.43
N VAL A 746 42.13 -17.54 -46.21
CA VAL A 746 41.53 -18.88 -46.00
C VAL A 746 41.45 -19.62 -47.34
N SER A 747 41.44 -20.95 -47.30
CA SER A 747 41.27 -21.76 -48.51
C SER A 747 39.98 -21.42 -49.26
N LYS A 748 39.97 -21.61 -50.58
CA LYS A 748 38.78 -21.40 -51.42
C LYS A 748 37.66 -22.34 -50.97
N GLN A 749 36.45 -21.83 -50.77
CA GLN A 749 35.29 -22.68 -50.48
C GLN A 749 34.84 -23.40 -51.77
N PRO A 750 34.41 -24.67 -51.68
CA PRO A 750 33.66 -25.30 -52.75
C PRO A 750 32.37 -24.54 -53.04
N LYS A 751 31.89 -24.60 -54.30
CA LYS A 751 30.59 -24.03 -54.66
C LYS A 751 29.48 -24.88 -54.06
N ASN A 752 28.43 -24.22 -53.57
CA ASN A 752 27.20 -24.82 -53.05
C ASN A 752 27.38 -25.81 -51.88
N ILE A 753 28.49 -25.72 -51.14
CA ILE A 753 28.75 -26.48 -49.92
C ILE A 753 28.66 -25.54 -48.72
N PHE A 754 27.96 -25.98 -47.67
CA PHE A 754 27.84 -25.21 -46.44
C PHE A 754 29.18 -25.12 -45.69
N PHE A 755 29.45 -23.94 -45.17
CA PHE A 755 30.49 -23.69 -44.17
C PHE A 755 29.87 -22.92 -43.01
N THR A 756 30.38 -23.16 -41.81
CA THR A 756 29.84 -22.58 -40.57
C THR A 756 30.74 -21.45 -40.10
N LEU A 757 30.12 -20.31 -39.83
CA LEU A 757 30.76 -19.15 -39.21
C LEU A 757 30.31 -19.08 -37.75
N ASN A 758 31.24 -18.94 -36.81
CA ASN A 758 30.94 -18.67 -35.41
C ASN A 758 31.73 -17.44 -34.96
N CYS A 759 31.05 -16.42 -34.44
CA CYS A 759 31.69 -15.27 -33.83
C CYS A 759 31.24 -15.06 -32.40
N GLN A 760 32.21 -14.79 -31.52
CA GLN A 760 32.00 -14.65 -30.10
C GLN A 760 32.46 -13.27 -29.63
N ALA A 761 31.70 -12.66 -28.74
CA ALA A 761 32.08 -11.48 -27.99
C ALA A 761 32.06 -11.81 -26.49
N GLN A 762 33.17 -11.60 -25.80
CA GLN A 762 33.27 -11.74 -24.34
C GLN A 762 34.09 -10.59 -23.79
N GLY A 763 33.48 -9.72 -22.98
CA GLY A 763 34.11 -8.46 -22.57
C GLY A 763 34.45 -7.59 -23.80
N THR A 764 35.71 -7.25 -24.03
CA THR A 764 36.16 -6.58 -25.25
C THR A 764 36.73 -7.54 -26.30
N THR A 765 36.84 -8.83 -25.99
CA THR A 765 37.45 -9.83 -26.88
C THR A 765 36.44 -10.31 -27.93
N LEU A 766 36.86 -10.26 -29.20
CA LEU A 766 36.14 -10.80 -30.34
C LEU A 766 36.92 -11.99 -30.91
N THR A 767 36.26 -13.14 -31.07
CA THR A 767 36.86 -14.36 -31.63
C THR A 767 36.03 -14.85 -32.81
N PHE A 768 36.67 -15.13 -33.94
CA PHE A 768 36.01 -15.58 -35.16
C PHE A 768 36.58 -16.92 -35.64
N SER A 769 35.68 -17.89 -35.77
CA SER A 769 35.96 -19.27 -36.16
C SER A 769 35.23 -19.64 -37.45
N VAL A 770 35.88 -20.48 -38.27
CA VAL A 770 35.29 -21.07 -39.47
C VAL A 770 35.39 -22.59 -39.38
N ASN A 771 34.26 -23.28 -39.51
CA ASN A 771 34.15 -24.74 -39.37
C ASN A 771 34.79 -25.23 -38.07
N GLY A 772 34.51 -24.54 -36.95
CA GLY A 772 35.06 -24.85 -35.62
C GLY A 772 36.51 -24.43 -35.39
N VAL A 773 37.24 -23.97 -36.41
CA VAL A 773 38.65 -23.54 -36.26
C VAL A 773 38.74 -22.03 -36.07
N THR A 774 39.27 -21.58 -34.94
CA THR A 774 39.56 -20.17 -34.68
C THR A 774 40.53 -19.62 -35.72
N ARG A 775 40.12 -18.57 -36.43
CA ARG A 775 40.95 -17.88 -37.44
C ARG A 775 41.44 -16.53 -36.98
N LEU A 776 40.65 -15.81 -36.20
CA LEU A 776 40.96 -14.47 -35.73
C LEU A 776 40.54 -14.32 -34.26
N SER A 777 41.33 -13.57 -33.50
CA SER A 777 40.98 -13.07 -32.16
C SER A 777 41.63 -11.70 -31.94
N LEU A 778 40.92 -10.75 -31.34
CA LEU A 778 41.37 -9.38 -31.05
C LEU A 778 40.53 -8.76 -29.91
N THR A 779 40.93 -7.61 -29.40
CA THR A 779 40.14 -6.80 -28.45
C THR A 779 39.65 -5.50 -29.10
N ASP A 780 38.36 -5.18 -28.94
CA ASP A 780 37.75 -3.91 -29.32
C ASP A 780 36.53 -3.60 -28.41
N GLY A 781 36.52 -2.42 -27.80
CA GLY A 781 35.52 -2.00 -26.82
C GLY A 781 34.44 -1.04 -27.35
N THR A 782 34.35 -0.84 -28.67
CA THR A 782 33.43 0.14 -29.29
C THR A 782 31.97 -0.10 -28.91
N PHE A 783 31.50 -1.35 -28.95
CA PHE A 783 30.14 -1.71 -28.54
C PHE A 783 30.20 -2.63 -27.32
N ALA A 784 29.54 -2.27 -26.23
CA ALA A 784 29.52 -3.07 -24.99
C ALA A 784 28.47 -4.20 -25.03
N SER A 785 27.34 -3.98 -25.71
CA SER A 785 26.22 -4.93 -25.84
C SER A 785 25.40 -4.62 -27.09
N GLY A 786 24.49 -5.49 -27.48
CA GLY A 786 23.49 -5.23 -28.51
C GLY A 786 22.78 -6.51 -28.92
N ALA A 787 21.97 -6.47 -29.97
CA ALA A 787 21.33 -7.64 -30.55
C ALA A 787 22.33 -8.48 -31.38
N VAL A 788 21.85 -9.60 -31.91
CA VAL A 788 22.62 -10.50 -32.77
C VAL A 788 21.88 -10.78 -34.06
N GLY A 789 22.60 -11.25 -35.08
CA GLY A 789 21.98 -11.59 -36.35
C GLY A 789 22.93 -12.18 -37.37
N MET A 790 22.48 -12.21 -38.62
CA MET A 790 23.24 -12.67 -39.77
C MET A 790 23.12 -11.72 -40.94
N THR A 791 24.05 -11.83 -41.87
CA THR A 791 24.06 -11.04 -43.09
C THR A 791 24.69 -11.81 -44.25
N MET A 792 24.16 -11.63 -45.45
CA MET A 792 24.74 -12.18 -46.67
C MET A 792 24.38 -11.34 -47.90
N GLY A 793 25.19 -11.44 -48.95
CA GLY A 793 24.97 -10.75 -50.21
C GLY A 793 26.25 -10.16 -50.78
N TYR A 794 26.18 -8.89 -51.19
CA TYR A 794 27.27 -8.22 -51.90
C TYR A 794 27.46 -6.78 -51.41
N LEU A 795 28.71 -6.29 -51.46
CA LEU A 795 28.93 -4.84 -51.54
C LEU A 795 28.43 -4.32 -52.89
N SER A 796 27.96 -3.07 -52.91
CA SER A 796 27.38 -2.42 -54.08
C SER A 796 28.28 -2.48 -55.32
N GLY A 797 27.68 -2.65 -56.51
CA GLY A 797 28.41 -2.70 -57.78
C GLY A 797 27.61 -3.33 -58.93
N ALA A 798 28.22 -3.38 -60.12
CA ALA A 798 27.64 -4.01 -61.32
C ALA A 798 27.90 -5.54 -61.37
N GLY A 799 27.05 -6.29 -62.10
CA GLY A 799 27.22 -7.72 -62.36
C GLY A 799 26.11 -8.62 -61.78
N THR A 800 26.16 -9.91 -62.09
CA THR A 800 25.15 -10.91 -61.70
C THR A 800 25.15 -11.16 -60.19
N ALA A 801 23.95 -11.16 -59.58
CA ALA A 801 23.71 -11.55 -58.20
C ALA A 801 23.00 -12.91 -58.14
N TYR A 802 23.37 -13.73 -57.15
CA TYR A 802 22.83 -15.07 -56.96
C TYR A 802 22.12 -15.18 -55.60
N PRO A 803 21.09 -16.06 -55.50
CA PRO A 803 20.40 -16.36 -54.25
C PRO A 803 21.20 -17.40 -53.44
N HIS A 804 22.20 -16.92 -52.70
CA HIS A 804 22.98 -17.73 -51.77
C HIS A 804 22.13 -18.28 -50.63
N ARG A 805 22.69 -19.23 -49.89
CA ARG A 805 21.99 -20.01 -48.88
C ARG A 805 22.52 -19.68 -47.50
N ALA A 806 21.63 -19.52 -46.52
CA ALA A 806 21.97 -19.52 -45.11
C ALA A 806 21.05 -20.49 -44.35
N ASP A 807 21.60 -21.14 -43.33
CA ASP A 807 20.89 -22.16 -42.55
C ASP A 807 21.51 -22.31 -41.15
N ASN A 808 20.84 -23.01 -40.23
CA ASN A 808 21.31 -23.38 -38.89
C ASN A 808 21.85 -22.18 -38.09
N PHE A 809 21.02 -21.15 -37.91
CA PHE A 809 21.36 -20.02 -37.07
C PHE A 809 21.25 -20.41 -35.60
N SER A 810 22.22 -20.04 -34.78
CA SER A 810 22.18 -20.19 -33.33
C SER A 810 22.90 -19.05 -32.65
N ALA A 811 22.29 -18.47 -31.62
CA ALA A 811 22.89 -17.44 -30.80
C ALA A 811 22.70 -17.76 -29.31
N ILE A 812 23.77 -17.61 -28.55
CA ILE A 812 23.77 -17.64 -27.08
C ILE A 812 24.17 -16.26 -26.61
N VAL A 813 23.33 -15.64 -25.79
CA VAL A 813 23.50 -14.26 -25.34
C VAL A 813 23.36 -14.20 -23.82
N HIS A 814 24.31 -13.54 -23.14
CA HIS A 814 24.39 -13.45 -21.67
C HIS A 814 24.59 -12.03 -21.16
#